data_AF-A0A7V9I3U5-F1
#
_entry.id   AF-A0A7V9I3U5-F1
#
_cell.length_a   1.000
_cell.length_b   1.000
_cell.length_c   1.000
_cell.angle_alpha   90.00
_cell.angle_beta   90.00
_cell.angle_gamma   90.00
#
_symmetry.space_group_name_H-M   'P 1'
#
loop_
_entity.id
_entity.type
_entity.pdbx_description
1 polymer ?
#
loop_
_entity_poly.entity_id
_entity_poly.type
_entity_poly.pdbx_seq_one_letter_code
_entity_poly.pdbx_strand_id
1 'polypeptide(L)'
;MAARSTRHLTSRTARRLLGVTGLLLVIVTWRGDQAARTAYGTGWIVPEDAGRQLATGACEGCLRLPSEIWVGVHAAAGFFGPLLVLAMVLLWGARLLGGGSTSTALKAFLLAGAGVNLLLACAGVATRAAGDLGHGTSLIAVAVATDFARFGVAALMGLAVANVSRASDGGGGSLLATIRSFLQRQRVNLIGVVGLALALTLVPQTSGQAIDSVRTWGLFTGGAHGWARFTFGLATSLLLALVVYESGLRLARAKLTWATNPSVAPAWLLFALGTVLGALGVVAVTVAHGGYGLIVAAVLAFGLGILELPRLPERRSEPESDRAGRAAARPDGYAPEYLAIVPLLAIASVSIAAAVDAALSRGVTLATLEVLLPGIVLAAVAVVMTVEREPHSLDVPRVRAWLLTPLVGIAAAVLLLGVGGARTETAAAVFGTLTLAGAVGYAWIRFRTRASGRPWTSALSLPLAFAAGLAVAFAVHFDVHTVGETIGTFALVNLALAFILTVLHFAVLASFSLRPPRLLCWFGLDQLPIVSLFAVWWVGAGIVLPPPTLHEVRLVQRDPGAVGKGPTLKAAFVQWVAAQPELTAEAGADRSPVPLLLVASHGGGIRAAYWTAIALDCIVGVDPRDFDPRDLQSPSTAAATREATCRDRRRSTTQQQLAARRIFIGSAVSGGAVGLYAYARELLARSELSPSWFDGRLDRDFASAMIGWGLFHDVTNHFLGLNAHRGGACGWKLGSLCLTRDRAAILEESLDRAWKGEPPLLRQTWE
;
A
#
# COMPACT_ATOMS: atom_id res chain seq x y z
N MET A 1 -24.91 -43.36 -1.01
CA MET A 1 -23.55 -42.76 -0.91
C MET A 1 -23.31 -41.61 -1.90
N ALA A 2 -23.74 -41.68 -3.17
CA ALA A 2 -23.54 -40.61 -4.17
C ALA A 2 -24.12 -39.22 -3.78
N ALA A 3 -25.25 -39.16 -3.06
CA ALA A 3 -25.86 -37.91 -2.59
C ALA A 3 -25.11 -37.24 -1.40
N ARG A 4 -24.26 -37.99 -0.67
CA ARG A 4 -23.39 -37.40 0.38
C ARG A 4 -22.08 -36.88 -0.22
N SER A 5 -21.52 -37.57 -1.21
CA SER A 5 -20.29 -37.15 -1.92
C SER A 5 -20.48 -35.79 -2.66
N THR A 6 -21.63 -35.61 -3.32
CA THR A 6 -21.97 -34.35 -4.02
C THR A 6 -22.15 -33.14 -3.10
N ARG A 7 -22.45 -33.34 -1.80
CA ARG A 7 -22.54 -32.24 -0.82
C ARG A 7 -21.18 -31.65 -0.44
N HIS A 8 -20.10 -32.45 -0.49
CA HIS A 8 -18.76 -31.96 -0.11
C HIS A 8 -18.14 -31.09 -1.21
N LEU A 9 -18.26 -31.49 -2.49
CA LEU A 9 -17.78 -30.74 -3.65
C LEU A 9 -18.54 -29.41 -3.88
N THR A 10 -19.77 -29.31 -3.40
CA THR A 10 -20.61 -28.09 -3.51
C THR A 10 -20.57 -27.18 -2.28
N SER A 11 -19.72 -27.52 -1.29
CA SER A 11 -19.56 -26.70 -0.08
C SER A 11 -19.09 -25.28 -0.43
N ARG A 12 -19.52 -24.26 0.34
CA ARG A 12 -19.02 -22.89 0.15
C ARG A 12 -17.50 -22.82 0.33
N THR A 13 -16.95 -23.60 1.26
CA THR A 13 -15.51 -23.64 1.53
C THR A 13 -14.72 -24.06 0.29
N ALA A 14 -15.14 -25.13 -0.40
CA ALA A 14 -14.48 -25.57 -1.62
C ALA A 14 -14.50 -24.47 -2.69
N ARG A 15 -15.67 -23.85 -2.94
CA ARG A 15 -15.79 -22.75 -3.92
C ARG A 15 -14.89 -21.56 -3.57
N ARG A 16 -14.79 -21.21 -2.29
CA ARG A 16 -13.98 -20.08 -1.82
C ARG A 16 -12.49 -20.39 -1.89
N LEU A 17 -12.08 -21.61 -1.56
CA LEU A 17 -10.71 -22.07 -1.78
C LEU A 17 -10.34 -21.99 -3.26
N LEU A 18 -11.20 -22.50 -4.16
CA LEU A 18 -10.99 -22.41 -5.61
C LEU A 18 -10.90 -20.96 -6.09
N GLY A 19 -11.79 -20.08 -5.61
CA GLY A 19 -11.80 -18.67 -5.98
C GLY A 19 -10.57 -17.91 -5.49
N VAL A 20 -10.17 -18.10 -4.22
CA VAL A 20 -8.99 -17.46 -3.63
C VAL A 20 -7.72 -17.96 -4.31
N THR A 21 -7.53 -19.28 -4.40
CA THR A 21 -6.37 -19.87 -5.06
C THR A 21 -6.30 -19.47 -6.53
N GLY A 22 -7.43 -19.50 -7.25
CA GLY A 22 -7.51 -19.07 -8.64
C GLY A 22 -7.11 -17.61 -8.82
N LEU A 23 -7.62 -16.70 -7.97
CA LEU A 23 -7.26 -15.28 -8.01
C LEU A 23 -5.77 -15.05 -7.73
N LEU A 24 -5.22 -15.71 -6.72
CA LEU A 24 -3.80 -15.59 -6.38
C LEU A 24 -2.89 -16.11 -7.49
N LEU A 25 -3.25 -17.23 -8.15
CA LEU A 25 -2.51 -17.72 -9.32
C LEU A 25 -2.59 -16.73 -10.50
N VAL A 26 -3.75 -16.12 -10.75
CA VAL A 26 -3.86 -15.06 -11.77
C VAL A 26 -2.94 -13.88 -11.45
N ILE A 27 -2.79 -13.52 -10.17
CA ILE A 27 -1.84 -12.50 -9.73
C ILE A 27 -0.40 -12.95 -9.94
N VAL A 28 -0.04 -14.20 -9.61
CA VAL A 28 1.29 -14.78 -9.88
C VAL A 28 1.64 -14.62 -11.36
N THR A 29 0.72 -15.02 -12.25
CA THR A 29 0.90 -14.90 -13.70
C THR A 29 1.09 -13.44 -14.11
N TRP A 30 0.21 -12.55 -13.65
CA TRP A 30 0.26 -11.13 -14.00
C TRP A 30 1.54 -10.44 -13.52
N ARG A 31 1.95 -10.65 -12.27
CA ARG A 31 3.19 -10.10 -11.73
C ARG A 31 4.41 -10.72 -12.36
N GLY A 32 4.34 -12.02 -12.64
CA GLY A 32 5.41 -12.70 -13.32
C GLY A 32 5.68 -12.11 -14.71
N ASP A 33 4.61 -11.92 -15.48
CA ASP A 33 4.66 -11.28 -16.78
C ASP A 33 5.18 -9.82 -16.71
N GLN A 34 4.80 -9.04 -15.70
CA GLN A 34 5.37 -7.69 -15.52
C GLN A 34 6.87 -7.70 -15.25
N ALA A 35 7.32 -8.62 -14.40
CA ALA A 35 8.72 -8.67 -14.02
C ALA A 35 9.60 -9.17 -15.18
N ALA A 36 9.11 -10.16 -15.95
CA ALA A 36 9.72 -10.57 -17.21
C ALA A 36 9.83 -9.38 -18.17
N ARG A 37 8.72 -8.68 -18.45
CA ARG A 37 8.70 -7.51 -19.35
C ARG A 37 9.65 -6.40 -18.92
N THR A 38 9.75 -6.14 -17.62
CA THR A 38 10.70 -5.13 -17.11
C THR A 38 12.12 -5.52 -17.49
N ALA A 39 12.48 -6.79 -17.32
CA ALA A 39 13.82 -7.25 -17.65
C ALA A 39 14.07 -7.38 -19.18
N TYR A 40 13.09 -7.78 -19.99
CA TYR A 40 13.21 -7.73 -21.46
C TYR A 40 13.35 -6.28 -21.96
N GLY A 41 12.50 -5.37 -21.47
CA GLY A 41 12.43 -3.98 -21.91
C GLY A 41 13.62 -3.11 -21.48
N THR A 42 14.30 -3.45 -20.37
CA THR A 42 15.53 -2.75 -19.94
C THR A 42 16.79 -3.30 -20.57
N GLY A 43 16.70 -4.24 -21.52
CA GLY A 43 17.87 -4.87 -22.13
C GLY A 43 18.72 -5.67 -21.14
N TRP A 44 18.12 -6.13 -20.02
CA TRP A 44 18.83 -7.01 -19.07
C TRP A 44 19.21 -8.36 -19.67
N ILE A 45 18.72 -8.64 -20.87
CA ILE A 45 18.97 -9.86 -21.61
C ILE A 45 19.45 -9.54 -23.02
N VAL A 46 20.76 -9.65 -23.10
CA VAL A 46 21.62 -10.02 -24.22
C VAL A 46 21.96 -8.94 -25.27
N PRO A 47 23.26 -8.83 -25.66
CA PRO A 47 23.73 -8.05 -26.81
C PRO A 47 23.09 -8.48 -28.15
N GLU A 48 23.17 -7.59 -29.15
CA GLU A 48 22.52 -7.69 -30.48
C GLU A 48 22.65 -9.06 -31.20
N ASP A 49 23.66 -9.87 -30.89
CA ASP A 49 23.89 -11.19 -31.52
C ASP A 49 23.03 -12.34 -30.95
N ALA A 50 22.34 -12.12 -29.84
CA ALA A 50 21.53 -13.13 -29.14
C ALA A 50 20.42 -13.74 -29.99
N GLY A 51 19.82 -12.94 -30.87
CA GLY A 51 18.68 -13.36 -31.69
C GLY A 51 19.01 -14.56 -32.57
N ARG A 52 20.27 -14.68 -33.03
CA ARG A 52 20.73 -15.86 -33.80
C ARG A 52 21.05 -17.05 -32.90
N GLN A 53 21.61 -16.84 -31.71
CA GLN A 53 21.96 -17.93 -30.78
C GLN A 53 20.74 -18.54 -30.07
N LEU A 54 19.69 -17.76 -29.84
CA LEU A 54 18.39 -18.22 -29.36
C LEU A 54 17.69 -19.13 -30.37
N ALA A 55 17.81 -18.82 -31.67
CA ALA A 55 17.24 -19.65 -32.73
C ALA A 55 17.91 -21.03 -32.85
N THR A 56 19.15 -21.16 -32.38
CA THR A 56 19.93 -22.42 -32.43
C THR A 56 19.96 -23.18 -31.10
N GLY A 57 19.32 -22.67 -30.03
CA GLY A 57 19.32 -23.30 -28.70
C GLY A 57 20.68 -23.36 -28.01
N ALA A 58 21.67 -22.57 -28.47
CA ALA A 58 23.08 -22.75 -28.13
C ALA A 58 23.58 -21.93 -26.93
N CYS A 59 22.68 -21.28 -26.18
CA CYS A 59 23.05 -20.37 -25.11
C CYS A 59 22.49 -20.87 -23.76
N GLU A 60 23.18 -21.85 -23.17
CA GLU A 60 23.02 -22.17 -21.73
C GLU A 60 23.64 -21.04 -20.90
N GLY A 61 22.81 -20.33 -20.14
CA GLY A 61 23.26 -19.35 -19.12
C GLY A 61 23.45 -17.90 -19.57
N CYS A 62 23.35 -17.56 -20.85
CA CYS A 62 23.48 -16.16 -21.30
C CYS A 62 22.17 -15.34 -21.21
N LEU A 63 21.02 -15.98 -20.93
CA LEU A 63 19.80 -15.27 -20.54
C LEU A 63 19.71 -15.17 -19.01
N ARG A 64 19.99 -14.00 -18.44
CA ARG A 64 19.53 -13.64 -17.08
C ARG A 64 18.04 -13.32 -17.12
N LEU A 65 17.21 -14.29 -17.51
CA LEU A 65 15.75 -14.23 -17.36
C LEU A 65 15.12 -15.63 -17.42
N PRO A 66 13.86 -15.78 -16.99
CA PRO A 66 13.44 -16.72 -15.94
C PRO A 66 13.92 -18.17 -16.20
N SER A 67 14.43 -18.84 -15.16
CA SER A 67 14.77 -20.27 -15.24
C SER A 67 13.61 -21.11 -15.76
N GLU A 68 13.87 -22.29 -16.31
CA GLU A 68 12.81 -23.22 -16.77
C GLU A 68 11.72 -23.43 -15.72
N ILE A 69 12.12 -23.51 -14.45
CA ILE A 69 11.22 -23.60 -13.29
C ILE A 69 10.21 -22.44 -13.30
N TRP A 70 10.69 -21.24 -13.59
CA TRP A 70 9.90 -20.02 -13.51
C TRP A 70 8.94 -19.91 -14.71
N VAL A 71 9.38 -20.26 -15.91
CA VAL A 71 8.50 -20.42 -17.08
C VAL A 71 7.41 -21.47 -16.78
N GLY A 72 7.79 -22.59 -16.16
CA GLY A 72 6.86 -23.62 -15.68
C GLY A 72 5.84 -23.08 -14.67
N VAL A 73 6.27 -22.34 -13.66
CA VAL A 73 5.39 -21.71 -12.66
C VAL A 73 4.45 -20.70 -13.30
N HIS A 74 4.95 -19.86 -14.21
CA HIS A 74 4.14 -18.88 -14.93
C HIS A 74 3.07 -19.54 -15.79
N ALA A 75 3.44 -20.56 -16.58
CA ALA A 75 2.52 -21.31 -17.44
C ALA A 75 1.48 -22.07 -16.60
N ALA A 76 1.91 -22.76 -15.54
CA ALA A 76 1.00 -23.45 -14.63
C ALA A 76 0.02 -22.48 -13.96
N ALA A 77 0.50 -21.36 -13.42
CA ALA A 77 -0.36 -20.36 -12.79
C ALA A 77 -1.34 -19.73 -13.81
N GLY A 78 -0.86 -19.47 -15.04
CA GLY A 78 -1.66 -18.88 -16.12
C GLY A 78 -2.76 -19.83 -16.63
N PHE A 79 -2.52 -21.14 -16.57
CA PHE A 79 -3.50 -22.17 -16.93
C PHE A 79 -4.46 -22.48 -15.77
N PHE A 80 -3.93 -22.82 -14.59
CA PHE A 80 -4.75 -23.27 -13.46
C PHE A 80 -5.53 -22.12 -12.82
N GLY A 81 -4.99 -20.89 -12.79
CA GLY A 81 -5.68 -19.75 -12.19
C GLY A 81 -7.09 -19.50 -12.79
N PRO A 82 -7.20 -19.25 -14.11
CA PRO A 82 -8.48 -19.10 -14.79
C PRO A 82 -9.37 -20.35 -14.67
N LEU A 83 -8.80 -21.56 -14.75
CA LEU A 83 -9.55 -22.80 -14.63
C LEU A 83 -10.21 -22.96 -13.25
N LEU A 84 -9.51 -22.59 -12.17
CA LEU A 84 -10.06 -22.62 -10.81
C LEU A 84 -11.14 -21.55 -10.60
N VAL A 85 -10.97 -20.35 -11.17
CA VAL A 85 -12.00 -19.30 -11.15
C VAL A 85 -13.24 -19.75 -11.93
N LEU A 86 -13.06 -20.36 -13.10
CA LEU A 86 -14.14 -20.92 -13.90
C LEU A 86 -14.85 -22.04 -13.14
N ALA A 87 -14.10 -22.97 -12.54
CA ALA A 87 -14.66 -24.04 -11.71
C ALA A 87 -15.49 -23.49 -10.55
N MET A 88 -15.02 -22.43 -9.87
CA MET A 88 -15.81 -21.74 -8.84
C MET A 88 -17.12 -21.18 -9.41
N VAL A 89 -17.08 -20.49 -10.55
CA VAL A 89 -18.27 -19.92 -11.21
C VAL A 89 -19.24 -21.03 -11.62
N LEU A 90 -18.75 -22.12 -12.19
CA LEU A 90 -19.56 -23.27 -12.61
C LEU A 90 -20.19 -23.98 -11.41
N LEU A 91 -19.44 -24.22 -10.33
CA LEU A 91 -19.98 -24.81 -9.09
C LEU A 91 -21.02 -23.89 -8.42
N TRP A 92 -20.84 -22.58 -8.52
CA TRP A 92 -21.84 -21.61 -8.07
C TRP A 92 -23.07 -21.61 -8.98
N GLY A 93 -22.88 -21.62 -10.30
CA GLY A 93 -23.93 -21.66 -11.31
C GLY A 93 -24.76 -22.94 -11.26
N ALA A 94 -24.14 -24.11 -11.10
CA ALA A 94 -24.82 -25.39 -10.95
C ALA A 94 -25.80 -25.40 -9.76
N ARG A 95 -25.43 -24.75 -8.65
CA ARG A 95 -26.32 -24.58 -7.49
C ARG A 95 -27.52 -23.67 -7.80
N LEU A 96 -27.31 -22.64 -8.61
CA LEU A 96 -28.38 -21.74 -9.04
C LEU A 96 -29.27 -22.35 -10.13
N LEU A 97 -28.73 -23.24 -10.96
CA LEU A 97 -29.49 -23.99 -11.95
C LEU A 97 -30.37 -25.06 -11.28
N GLY A 98 -29.88 -25.67 -10.20
CA GLY A 98 -30.66 -26.62 -9.41
C GLY A 98 -31.70 -26.01 -8.46
N GLY A 99 -31.61 -24.70 -8.15
CA GLY A 99 -32.57 -23.97 -7.32
C GLY A 99 -33.44 -23.05 -8.18
N GLY A 100 -34.68 -23.45 -8.44
CA GLY A 100 -35.61 -22.68 -9.27
C GLY A 100 -35.84 -21.25 -8.75
N SER A 101 -35.63 -20.27 -9.64
CA SER A 101 -35.97 -18.82 -9.57
C SER A 101 -34.82 -17.85 -9.86
N THR A 102 -33.62 -18.31 -10.24
CA THR A 102 -32.59 -17.36 -10.70
C THR A 102 -32.95 -16.73 -12.05
N SER A 103 -33.04 -15.40 -12.08
CA SER A 103 -33.33 -14.60 -13.27
C SER A 103 -32.39 -14.96 -14.43
N THR A 104 -32.97 -15.30 -15.57
CA THR A 104 -32.27 -15.58 -16.84
C THR A 104 -31.30 -14.45 -17.21
N ALA A 105 -31.64 -13.21 -16.88
CA ALA A 105 -30.82 -12.03 -17.14
C ALA A 105 -29.47 -12.08 -16.41
N LEU A 106 -29.42 -12.61 -15.18
CA LEU A 106 -28.15 -12.77 -14.48
C LEU A 106 -27.30 -13.87 -15.09
N LYS A 107 -27.91 -15.03 -15.40
CA LYS A 107 -27.18 -16.13 -16.03
C LYS A 107 -26.52 -15.65 -17.32
N ALA A 108 -27.26 -14.91 -18.13
CA ALA A 108 -26.75 -14.23 -19.31
C ALA A 108 -25.63 -13.22 -18.97
N PHE A 109 -25.80 -12.36 -17.96
CA PHE A 109 -24.78 -11.41 -17.54
C PHE A 109 -23.48 -12.08 -17.09
N LEU A 110 -23.55 -13.18 -16.34
CA LEU A 110 -22.36 -13.88 -15.85
C LEU A 110 -21.68 -14.69 -16.94
N LEU A 111 -22.44 -15.31 -17.84
CA LEU A 111 -21.88 -15.99 -19.02
C LEU A 111 -21.22 -14.98 -19.97
N ALA A 112 -21.89 -13.85 -20.25
CA ALA A 112 -21.35 -12.77 -21.06
C ALA A 112 -20.11 -12.15 -20.40
N GLY A 113 -20.16 -11.88 -19.09
CA GLY A 113 -19.03 -11.38 -18.33
C GLY A 113 -17.85 -12.34 -18.35
N ALA A 114 -18.07 -13.65 -18.19
CA ALA A 114 -17.02 -14.67 -18.29
C ALA A 114 -16.42 -14.72 -19.71
N GLY A 115 -17.27 -14.66 -20.74
CA GLY A 115 -16.85 -14.60 -22.14
C GLY A 115 -16.00 -13.36 -22.43
N VAL A 116 -16.44 -12.18 -22.00
CA VAL A 116 -15.66 -10.93 -22.12
C VAL A 116 -14.35 -11.03 -21.35
N ASN A 117 -14.35 -11.62 -20.14
CA ASN A 117 -13.12 -11.79 -19.35
C ASN A 117 -12.09 -12.68 -20.08
N LEU A 118 -12.56 -13.78 -20.68
CA LEU A 118 -11.74 -14.68 -21.47
C LEU A 118 -11.21 -13.98 -22.74
N LEU A 119 -12.07 -13.24 -23.45
CA LEU A 119 -11.66 -12.48 -24.63
C LEU A 119 -10.60 -11.42 -24.29
N LEU A 120 -10.77 -10.68 -23.18
CA LEU A 120 -9.78 -9.73 -22.70
C LEU A 120 -8.48 -10.44 -22.29
N ALA A 121 -8.55 -11.62 -21.68
CA ALA A 121 -7.35 -12.40 -21.39
C ALA A 121 -6.61 -12.81 -22.68
N CYS A 122 -7.33 -13.34 -23.68
CA CYS A 122 -6.76 -13.71 -24.98
C CYS A 122 -6.19 -12.49 -25.71
N ALA A 123 -6.91 -11.37 -25.74
CA ALA A 123 -6.45 -10.12 -26.35
C ALA A 123 -5.20 -9.58 -25.64
N GLY A 124 -5.16 -9.63 -24.31
CA GLY A 124 -3.98 -9.28 -23.53
C GLY A 124 -2.78 -10.18 -23.86
N VAL A 125 -2.98 -11.49 -24.01
CA VAL A 125 -1.90 -12.42 -24.40
C VAL A 125 -1.43 -12.14 -25.83
N ALA A 126 -2.36 -11.96 -26.78
CA ALA A 126 -2.02 -11.70 -28.18
C ALA A 126 -1.29 -10.36 -28.37
N THR A 127 -1.74 -9.30 -27.70
CA THR A 127 -1.09 -7.98 -27.75
C THR A 127 0.30 -8.01 -27.10
N ARG A 128 0.51 -8.82 -26.05
CA ARG A 128 1.84 -9.06 -25.49
C ARG A 128 2.75 -9.80 -26.47
N ALA A 129 2.29 -10.92 -27.03
CA ALA A 129 3.05 -11.70 -27.99
C ALA A 129 3.45 -10.85 -29.21
N ALA A 130 2.56 -9.98 -29.69
CA ALA A 130 2.87 -9.02 -30.75
C ALA A 130 3.88 -7.95 -30.29
N GLY A 131 3.75 -7.42 -29.07
CA GLY A 131 4.72 -6.49 -28.49
C GLY A 131 6.13 -7.07 -28.40
N ASP A 132 6.25 -8.33 -27.98
CA ASP A 132 7.53 -9.04 -27.84
C ASP A 132 8.19 -9.34 -29.19
N LEU A 133 7.41 -9.43 -30.28
CA LEU A 133 7.92 -9.56 -31.65
C LEU A 133 8.43 -8.23 -32.24
N GLY A 134 8.56 -7.17 -31.43
CA GLY A 134 9.16 -5.89 -31.82
C GLY A 134 8.17 -4.86 -32.37
N HIS A 135 6.85 -5.08 -32.24
CA HIS A 135 5.82 -4.15 -32.74
C HIS A 135 5.58 -2.90 -31.83
N GLY A 136 6.47 -2.62 -30.88
CA GLY A 136 6.53 -1.36 -30.13
C GLY A 136 5.90 -1.37 -28.73
N THR A 137 6.36 -0.43 -27.88
CA THR A 137 5.95 -0.28 -26.47
C THR A 137 4.47 0.09 -26.27
N SER A 138 3.81 0.61 -27.31
CA SER A 138 2.38 0.95 -27.28
C SER A 138 1.49 -0.28 -27.12
N LEU A 139 1.84 -1.42 -27.72
CA LEU A 139 1.08 -2.68 -27.58
C LEU A 139 1.18 -3.24 -26.15
N ILE A 140 2.29 -3.01 -25.46
CA ILE A 140 2.44 -3.36 -24.04
C ILE A 140 1.48 -2.53 -23.18
N ALA A 141 1.35 -1.23 -23.47
CA ALA A 141 0.39 -0.37 -22.79
C ALA A 141 -1.07 -0.84 -23.03
N VAL A 142 -1.40 -1.27 -24.25
CA VAL A 142 -2.70 -1.88 -24.57
C VAL A 142 -2.91 -3.18 -23.81
N ALA A 143 -1.92 -4.05 -23.71
CA ALA A 143 -2.02 -5.28 -22.91
C ALA A 143 -2.30 -4.98 -21.42
N VAL A 144 -1.62 -3.98 -20.86
CA VAL A 144 -1.85 -3.52 -19.47
C VAL A 144 -3.27 -2.95 -19.31
N ALA A 145 -3.73 -2.12 -20.24
CA ALA A 145 -5.10 -1.61 -20.22
C ALA A 145 -6.13 -2.76 -20.32
N THR A 146 -5.84 -3.79 -21.11
CA THR A 146 -6.67 -4.98 -21.26
C THR A 146 -6.73 -5.80 -19.97
N ASP A 147 -5.61 -5.93 -19.23
CA ASP A 147 -5.59 -6.54 -17.90
C ASP A 147 -6.46 -5.77 -16.91
N PHE A 148 -6.37 -4.43 -16.89
CA PHE A 148 -7.21 -3.59 -16.03
C PHE A 148 -8.69 -3.75 -16.38
N ALA A 149 -9.04 -3.76 -17.67
CA ALA A 149 -10.39 -4.03 -18.13
C ALA A 149 -10.86 -5.42 -17.66
N ARG A 150 -10.01 -6.45 -17.77
CA ARG A 150 -10.29 -7.81 -17.31
C ARG A 150 -10.57 -7.85 -15.80
N PHE A 151 -9.74 -7.20 -14.99
CA PHE A 151 -9.98 -7.11 -13.54
C PHE A 151 -11.25 -6.32 -13.21
N GLY A 152 -11.54 -5.26 -13.96
CA GLY A 152 -12.79 -4.51 -13.84
C GLY A 152 -14.03 -5.37 -14.11
N VAL A 153 -14.02 -6.17 -15.18
CA VAL A 153 -15.11 -7.11 -15.51
C VAL A 153 -15.25 -8.18 -14.43
N ALA A 154 -14.14 -8.77 -13.95
CA ALA A 154 -14.17 -9.76 -12.88
C ALA A 154 -14.74 -9.19 -11.57
N ALA A 155 -14.38 -7.95 -11.22
CA ALA A 155 -14.91 -7.24 -10.06
C ALA A 155 -16.43 -6.98 -10.20
N LEU A 156 -16.89 -6.55 -11.38
CA LEU A 156 -18.33 -6.37 -11.67
C LEU A 156 -19.11 -7.68 -11.59
N MET A 157 -18.54 -8.78 -12.09
CA MET A 157 -19.14 -10.11 -11.96
C MET A 157 -19.24 -10.54 -10.49
N GLY A 158 -18.16 -10.38 -9.73
CA GLY A 158 -18.16 -10.66 -8.28
C GLY A 158 -19.21 -9.82 -7.53
N LEU A 159 -19.36 -8.55 -7.92
CA LEU A 159 -20.39 -7.66 -7.39
C LEU A 159 -21.81 -8.13 -7.73
N ALA A 160 -22.05 -8.56 -8.96
CA ALA A 160 -23.35 -9.08 -9.39
C ALA A 160 -23.69 -10.39 -8.66
N VAL A 161 -22.73 -11.30 -8.55
CA VAL A 161 -22.84 -12.57 -7.81
C VAL A 161 -23.20 -12.33 -6.35
N ALA A 162 -22.49 -11.42 -5.67
CA ALA A 162 -22.74 -11.09 -4.27
C ALA A 162 -24.13 -10.45 -4.04
N ASN A 163 -24.74 -9.89 -5.09
CA ASN A 163 -26.02 -9.21 -5.02
C ASN A 163 -27.23 -10.08 -5.39
N VAL A 164 -27.06 -11.03 -6.31
CA VAL A 164 -28.17 -11.90 -6.74
C VAL A 164 -28.62 -12.86 -5.67
N SER A 165 -27.77 -13.25 -4.73
CA SER A 165 -28.21 -14.02 -3.57
C SER A 165 -29.36 -13.37 -2.77
N ARG A 166 -29.76 -12.12 -3.09
CA ARG A 166 -30.96 -11.44 -2.60
C ARG A 166 -32.19 -11.51 -3.51
N ALA A 167 -32.02 -11.62 -4.82
CA ALA A 167 -33.11 -11.41 -5.79
C ALA A 167 -34.04 -12.62 -5.95
N SER A 168 -33.65 -13.79 -5.44
CA SER A 168 -34.49 -15.00 -5.45
C SER A 168 -35.75 -14.88 -4.58
N ASP A 169 -35.83 -13.89 -3.69
CA ASP A 169 -36.84 -13.82 -2.63
C ASP A 169 -38.01 -12.85 -2.94
N GLY A 170 -38.23 -12.46 -4.21
CA GLY A 170 -39.59 -12.10 -4.64
C GLY A 170 -39.87 -10.68 -5.15
N GLY A 171 -38.90 -9.97 -5.76
CA GLY A 171 -39.19 -8.68 -6.41
C GLY A 171 -38.47 -8.54 -7.74
N GLY A 172 -39.21 -8.36 -8.84
CA GLY A 172 -38.71 -8.20 -10.22
C GLY A 172 -37.92 -6.91 -10.50
N GLY A 173 -37.10 -6.44 -9.53
CA GLY A 173 -36.26 -5.28 -9.70
C GLY A 173 -35.14 -5.51 -10.72
N SER A 174 -34.80 -4.49 -11.50
CA SER A 174 -33.70 -4.55 -12.45
C SER A 174 -32.36 -4.77 -11.73
N LEU A 175 -31.43 -5.49 -12.38
CA LEU A 175 -30.06 -5.71 -11.87
C LEU A 175 -29.38 -4.39 -11.48
N LEU A 176 -29.63 -3.33 -12.25
CA LEU A 176 -29.07 -2.01 -12.05
C LEU A 176 -29.54 -1.35 -10.74
N ALA A 177 -30.82 -1.53 -10.38
CA ALA A 177 -31.35 -1.06 -9.10
C ALA A 177 -30.70 -1.80 -7.91
N THR A 178 -30.47 -3.11 -8.06
CA THR A 178 -29.79 -3.92 -7.04
C THR A 178 -28.32 -3.50 -6.87
N ILE A 179 -27.59 -3.30 -7.97
CA ILE A 179 -26.21 -2.80 -7.93
C ILE A 179 -26.15 -1.42 -7.29
N ARG A 180 -27.03 -0.48 -7.69
CA ARG A 180 -27.11 0.86 -7.08
C ARG A 180 -27.36 0.78 -5.58
N SER A 181 -28.30 -0.07 -5.16
CA SER A 181 -28.62 -0.27 -3.74
C SER A 181 -27.45 -0.88 -2.95
N PHE A 182 -26.66 -1.76 -3.57
CA PHE A 182 -25.43 -2.27 -2.99
C PHE A 182 -24.38 -1.17 -2.83
N LEU A 183 -24.09 -0.44 -3.91
CA LEU A 183 -23.09 0.62 -3.92
C LEU A 183 -23.42 1.66 -2.86
N GLN A 184 -24.69 2.06 -2.74
CA GLN A 184 -25.12 2.98 -1.70
C GLN A 184 -24.93 2.44 -0.28
N ARG A 185 -25.14 1.14 -0.05
CA ARG A 185 -25.01 0.48 1.26
C ARG A 185 -23.56 0.25 1.66
N GLN A 186 -22.70 -0.07 0.71
CA GLN A 186 -21.31 -0.44 0.95
C GLN A 186 -20.31 0.64 0.53
N ARG A 187 -20.74 1.82 0.11
CA ARG A 187 -19.88 2.90 -0.43
C ARG A 187 -18.62 3.17 0.40
N VAL A 188 -18.74 3.26 1.72
CA VAL A 188 -17.61 3.56 2.62
C VAL A 188 -16.57 2.44 2.54
N ASN A 189 -17.01 1.21 2.75
CA ASN A 189 -16.15 0.03 2.68
C ASN A 189 -15.58 -0.16 1.28
N LEU A 190 -16.39 0.03 0.24
CA LEU A 190 -15.96 -0.12 -1.15
C LEU A 190 -14.88 0.90 -1.50
N ILE A 191 -15.06 2.17 -1.14
CA ILE A 191 -14.05 3.22 -1.39
C ILE A 191 -12.74 2.87 -0.70
N GLY A 192 -12.77 2.49 0.59
CA GLY A 192 -11.54 2.16 1.31
C GLY A 192 -10.86 0.90 0.79
N VAL A 193 -11.62 -0.16 0.55
CA VAL A 193 -11.09 -1.46 0.10
C VAL A 193 -10.61 -1.42 -1.35
N VAL A 194 -11.38 -0.79 -2.25
CA VAL A 194 -10.95 -0.59 -3.65
C VAL A 194 -9.78 0.38 -3.70
N GLY A 195 -9.80 1.45 -2.90
CA GLY A 195 -8.68 2.37 -2.77
C GLY A 195 -7.40 1.65 -2.32
N LEU A 196 -7.49 0.77 -1.32
CA LEU A 196 -6.37 -0.07 -0.88
C LEU A 196 -5.90 -1.01 -1.98
N ALA A 197 -6.82 -1.75 -2.61
CA ALA A 197 -6.47 -2.70 -3.66
C ALA A 197 -5.80 -2.00 -4.85
N LEU A 198 -6.30 -0.82 -5.25
CA LEU A 198 -5.70 0.01 -6.28
C LEU A 198 -4.33 0.53 -5.83
N ALA A 199 -4.20 1.05 -4.61
CA ALA A 199 -2.90 1.49 -4.10
C ALA A 199 -1.88 0.35 -4.10
N LEU A 200 -2.24 -0.83 -3.58
CA LEU A 200 -1.34 -1.99 -3.54
C LEU A 200 -1.07 -2.62 -4.92
N THR A 201 -1.88 -2.35 -5.94
CA THR A 201 -1.64 -2.86 -7.30
C THR A 201 -0.89 -1.85 -8.16
N LEU A 202 -1.30 -0.58 -8.13
CA LEU A 202 -0.77 0.53 -8.93
C LEU A 202 0.52 1.12 -8.35
N VAL A 203 0.62 1.29 -7.03
CA VAL A 203 1.84 1.86 -6.42
C VAL A 203 3.04 0.98 -6.73
N PRO A 204 3.02 -0.36 -6.60
CA PRO A 204 4.15 -1.20 -7.01
C PRO A 204 4.54 -1.10 -8.49
N GLN A 205 3.61 -0.69 -9.37
CA GLN A 205 3.95 -0.47 -10.78
C GLN A 205 4.74 0.83 -10.99
N THR A 206 4.61 1.79 -10.08
CA THR A 206 5.27 3.11 -10.17
C THR A 206 6.40 3.27 -9.16
N SER A 207 6.41 2.47 -8.09
CA SER A 207 7.35 2.50 -6.97
C SER A 207 7.43 1.12 -6.30
N GLY A 208 8.60 0.47 -6.36
CA GLY A 208 8.85 -0.82 -5.72
C GLY A 208 8.70 -0.84 -4.20
N GLN A 209 8.48 0.31 -3.56
CA GLN A 209 8.43 0.46 -2.10
C GLN A 209 7.46 -0.50 -1.41
N ALA A 210 6.27 -0.76 -1.96
CA ALA A 210 5.35 -1.70 -1.32
C ALA A 210 5.85 -3.15 -1.39
N ILE A 211 6.57 -3.53 -2.45
CA ILE A 211 7.24 -4.83 -2.54
C ILE A 211 8.37 -4.91 -1.52
N ASP A 212 9.18 -3.86 -1.45
CA ASP A 212 10.31 -3.77 -0.54
C ASP A 212 9.87 -3.86 0.93
N SER A 213 8.78 -3.19 1.30
CA SER A 213 8.24 -3.26 2.66
C SER A 213 7.80 -4.69 3.04
N VAL A 214 7.21 -5.48 2.13
CA VAL A 214 6.85 -6.88 2.47
C VAL A 214 8.09 -7.77 2.66
N ARG A 215 9.18 -7.50 1.93
CA ARG A 215 10.44 -8.28 2.12
C ARG A 215 10.97 -8.16 3.55
N THR A 216 10.67 -7.06 4.23
CA THR A 216 11.05 -6.87 5.64
C THR A 216 10.26 -7.75 6.63
N TRP A 217 9.30 -8.55 6.16
CA TRP A 217 8.54 -9.51 6.98
C TRP A 217 9.22 -10.89 7.07
N GLY A 218 10.45 -11.05 6.58
CA GLY A 218 11.20 -12.29 6.72
C GLY A 218 11.37 -12.68 8.19
N LEU A 219 10.82 -13.83 8.57
CA LEU A 219 10.90 -14.42 9.92
C LEU A 219 12.31 -14.88 10.27
N PHE A 220 13.00 -15.52 9.31
CA PHE A 220 14.32 -16.12 9.51
C PHE A 220 15.44 -15.12 9.28
N THR A 221 15.24 -14.16 8.38
CA THR A 221 16.24 -13.17 7.98
C THR A 221 16.18 -11.87 8.80
N GLY A 222 14.99 -11.46 9.26
CA GLY A 222 14.79 -10.18 9.95
C GLY A 222 14.88 -10.21 11.47
N GLY A 223 15.15 -11.37 12.08
CA GLY A 223 15.19 -11.53 13.54
C GLY A 223 13.89 -11.09 14.23
N ALA A 224 14.01 -10.47 15.40
CA ALA A 224 12.85 -10.00 16.17
C ALA A 224 12.08 -8.87 15.46
N HIS A 225 12.76 -7.99 14.72
CA HIS A 225 12.13 -6.95 13.91
C HIS A 225 11.26 -7.53 12.78
N GLY A 226 11.81 -8.48 12.02
CA GLY A 226 11.07 -9.16 10.95
C GLY A 226 9.82 -9.85 11.48
N TRP A 227 9.96 -10.55 12.60
CA TRP A 227 8.83 -11.19 13.28
C TRP A 227 7.78 -10.19 13.80
N ALA A 228 8.20 -9.07 14.38
CA ALA A 228 7.29 -8.02 14.83
C ALA A 228 6.49 -7.44 13.64
N ARG A 229 7.17 -7.07 12.55
CA ARG A 229 6.52 -6.54 11.33
C ARG A 229 5.57 -7.54 10.70
N PHE A 230 5.97 -8.81 10.64
CA PHE A 230 5.11 -9.89 10.17
C PHE A 230 3.83 -10.01 11.00
N THR A 231 3.98 -10.12 12.33
CA THR A 231 2.83 -10.33 13.22
C THR A 231 1.92 -9.11 13.31
N PHE A 232 2.45 -7.89 13.40
CA PHE A 232 1.67 -6.65 13.31
C PHE A 232 1.01 -6.51 11.93
N GLY A 233 1.72 -6.81 10.85
CA GLY A 233 1.20 -6.79 9.49
C GLY A 233 -0.03 -7.68 9.33
N LEU A 234 0.06 -8.94 9.78
CA LEU A 234 -1.06 -9.88 9.76
C LEU A 234 -2.22 -9.44 10.66
N ALA A 235 -1.91 -9.03 11.89
CA ALA A 235 -2.95 -8.67 12.86
C ALA A 235 -3.75 -7.44 12.42
N THR A 236 -3.08 -6.42 11.89
CA THR A 236 -3.71 -5.19 11.40
C THR A 236 -4.48 -5.42 10.10
N SER A 237 -4.00 -6.32 9.22
CA SER A 237 -4.75 -6.76 8.03
C SER A 237 -6.07 -7.42 8.43
N LEU A 238 -6.03 -8.27 9.46
CA LEU A 238 -7.22 -8.93 10.00
C LEU A 238 -8.14 -7.94 10.71
N LEU A 239 -7.61 -6.98 11.46
CA LEU A 239 -8.40 -5.90 12.06
C LEU A 239 -9.12 -5.09 11.00
N LEU A 240 -8.43 -4.70 9.92
CA LEU A 240 -9.03 -3.98 8.80
C LEU A 240 -10.17 -4.79 8.14
N ALA A 241 -9.93 -6.09 7.89
CA ALA A 241 -10.97 -6.99 7.39
C ALA A 241 -12.20 -7.04 8.31
N LEU A 242 -11.98 -7.12 9.63
CA LEU A 242 -13.04 -7.11 10.64
C LEU A 242 -13.77 -5.77 10.72
N VAL A 243 -13.09 -4.64 10.54
CA VAL A 243 -13.70 -3.30 10.46
C VAL A 243 -14.62 -3.22 9.25
N VAL A 244 -14.15 -3.65 8.08
CA VAL A 244 -14.96 -3.70 6.85
C VAL A 244 -16.20 -4.57 7.04
N TYR A 245 -16.02 -5.76 7.62
CA TYR A 245 -17.12 -6.68 7.92
C TYR A 245 -18.16 -6.06 8.86
N GLU A 246 -17.73 -5.58 10.03
CA GLU A 246 -18.64 -5.06 11.05
C GLU A 246 -19.29 -3.74 10.64
N SER A 247 -18.53 -2.85 9.98
CA SER A 247 -19.06 -1.63 9.39
C SER A 247 -20.18 -1.93 8.40
N GLY A 248 -19.93 -2.85 7.45
CA GLY A 248 -20.89 -3.20 6.41
C GLY A 248 -22.16 -3.83 6.98
N LEU A 249 -22.03 -4.71 7.97
CA LEU A 249 -23.16 -5.34 8.65
C LEU A 249 -23.99 -4.33 9.45
N ARG A 250 -23.34 -3.40 10.16
CA ARG A 250 -24.00 -2.39 10.99
C ARG A 250 -24.70 -1.33 10.17
N LEU A 251 -24.05 -0.78 9.13
CA LEU A 251 -24.69 0.21 8.26
C LEU A 251 -25.90 -0.39 7.51
N ALA A 252 -25.81 -1.66 7.11
CA ALA A 252 -26.95 -2.35 6.50
C ALA A 252 -28.15 -2.49 7.46
N ARG A 253 -27.90 -2.68 8.76
CA ARG A 253 -28.94 -2.78 9.80
C ARG A 253 -29.47 -1.42 10.23
N ALA A 254 -28.59 -0.45 10.49
CA ALA A 254 -28.96 0.87 10.97
C ALA A 254 -29.93 1.58 10.00
N LYS A 255 -29.71 1.42 8.69
CA LYS A 255 -30.62 1.95 7.65
C LYS A 255 -32.05 1.41 7.77
N LEU A 256 -32.25 0.19 8.29
CA LEU A 256 -33.58 -0.37 8.51
C LEU A 256 -34.24 0.18 9.79
N THR A 257 -33.45 0.44 10.83
CA THR A 257 -33.97 0.83 12.14
C THR A 257 -34.27 2.33 12.24
N TRP A 258 -33.46 3.19 11.62
CA TRP A 258 -33.49 4.64 11.87
C TRP A 258 -34.32 5.42 10.83
N ALA A 259 -35.06 4.72 9.97
CA ALA A 259 -35.94 5.34 8.98
C ALA A 259 -37.23 5.95 9.57
N THR A 260 -37.48 5.81 10.88
CA THR A 260 -38.79 6.11 11.47
C THR A 260 -38.95 7.52 12.01
N ASN A 261 -37.87 8.23 12.39
CA ASN A 261 -37.92 9.65 12.79
C ASN A 261 -36.52 10.29 12.84
N PRO A 262 -35.97 10.79 11.71
CA PRO A 262 -34.71 11.53 11.74
C PRO A 262 -34.90 12.88 12.43
N SER A 263 -33.96 13.23 13.32
CA SER A 263 -33.90 14.56 13.92
C SER A 263 -33.46 15.60 12.89
N VAL A 264 -34.07 16.79 12.91
CA VAL A 264 -33.62 17.93 12.11
C VAL A 264 -32.55 18.65 12.90
N ALA A 265 -31.33 18.76 12.35
CA ALA A 265 -30.34 19.67 12.90
C ALA A 265 -30.86 21.10 12.65
N PRO A 266 -31.20 21.87 13.70
CA PRO A 266 -31.76 23.19 13.48
C PRO A 266 -30.68 24.09 12.86
N ALA A 267 -31.07 24.93 11.89
CA ALA A 267 -30.14 25.78 11.13
C ALA A 267 -29.22 26.62 12.05
N TRP A 268 -29.73 27.09 13.19
CA TRP A 268 -28.95 27.86 14.17
C TRP A 268 -27.76 27.07 14.73
N LEU A 269 -27.87 25.74 14.89
CA LEU A 269 -26.78 24.91 15.38
C LEU A 269 -25.69 24.74 14.31
N LEU A 270 -26.09 24.63 13.04
CA LEU A 270 -25.14 24.61 11.91
C LEU A 270 -24.41 25.95 11.76
N PHE A 271 -25.12 27.08 11.96
CA PHE A 271 -24.51 28.41 11.98
C PHE A 271 -23.61 28.63 13.19
N ALA A 272 -24.00 28.16 14.37
CA ALA A 272 -23.15 28.20 15.56
C ALA A 272 -21.87 27.38 15.34
N LEU A 273 -21.98 26.16 14.82
CA LEU A 273 -20.83 25.33 14.46
C LEU A 273 -19.93 26.03 13.42
N GLY A 274 -20.53 26.59 12.36
CA GLY A 274 -19.80 27.36 11.35
C GLY A 274 -19.07 28.55 11.95
N THR A 275 -19.70 29.28 12.88
CA THR A 275 -19.09 30.44 13.56
C THR A 275 -17.91 30.02 14.43
N VAL A 276 -18.06 28.94 15.22
CA VAL A 276 -16.98 28.41 16.06
C VAL A 276 -15.79 27.93 15.21
N LEU A 277 -16.06 27.13 14.17
CA LEU A 277 -15.01 26.64 13.26
C LEU A 277 -14.33 27.79 12.51
N GLY A 278 -15.09 28.80 12.08
CA GLY A 278 -14.57 29.98 11.40
C GLY A 278 -13.68 30.81 12.31
N ALA A 279 -14.10 31.06 13.55
CA ALA A 279 -13.30 31.76 14.54
C ALA A 279 -12.00 31.01 14.86
N LEU A 280 -12.08 29.69 15.10
CA LEU A 280 -10.89 28.85 15.31
C LEU A 280 -9.96 28.85 14.10
N GLY A 281 -10.52 28.78 12.89
CA GLY A 281 -9.77 28.87 11.64
C GLY A 281 -9.03 30.20 11.49
N VAL A 282 -9.72 31.33 11.74
CA VAL A 282 -9.11 32.67 11.70
C VAL A 282 -8.00 32.79 12.75
N VAL A 283 -8.24 32.33 13.99
CA VAL A 283 -7.21 32.31 15.03
C VAL A 283 -6.00 31.48 14.60
N ALA A 284 -6.22 30.27 14.05
CA ALA A 284 -5.14 29.42 13.55
C ALA A 284 -4.38 30.07 12.37
N VAL A 285 -5.05 30.83 11.49
CA VAL A 285 -4.40 31.57 10.40
C VAL A 285 -3.49 32.65 10.98
N THR A 286 -3.99 33.40 11.96
CA THR A 286 -3.24 34.51 12.57
C THR A 286 -2.07 34.05 13.43
N VAL A 287 -2.21 32.94 14.17
CA VAL A 287 -1.21 32.49 15.15
C VAL A 287 -0.23 31.48 14.56
N ALA A 288 -0.71 30.56 13.72
CA ALA A 288 0.04 29.40 13.27
C ALA A 288 0.24 29.34 11.75
N HIS A 289 -0.14 30.40 11.01
CA HIS A 289 -0.08 30.43 9.53
C HIS A 289 -0.77 29.22 8.87
N GLY A 290 -1.83 28.69 9.52
CA GLY A 290 -2.60 27.51 9.07
C GLY A 290 -4.08 27.68 9.37
N GLY A 291 -4.92 26.63 9.35
CA GLY A 291 -6.34 26.78 9.74
C GLY A 291 -7.33 27.03 8.60
N TYR A 292 -6.87 27.16 7.35
CA TYR A 292 -7.74 27.29 6.17
C TYR A 292 -8.71 26.12 6.02
N GLY A 293 -8.29 24.92 6.42
CA GLY A 293 -9.17 23.76 6.44
C GLY A 293 -10.36 23.94 7.39
N LEU A 294 -10.17 24.57 8.56
CA LEU A 294 -11.26 24.92 9.47
C LEU A 294 -12.19 25.98 8.88
N ILE A 295 -11.66 26.94 8.11
CA ILE A 295 -12.46 27.93 7.39
C ILE A 295 -13.32 27.25 6.32
N VAL A 296 -12.77 26.32 5.55
CA VAL A 296 -13.55 25.53 4.58
C VAL A 296 -14.65 24.73 5.28
N ALA A 297 -14.33 24.08 6.41
CA ALA A 297 -15.33 23.38 7.22
C ALA A 297 -16.43 24.32 7.74
N ALA A 298 -16.07 25.55 8.14
CA ALA A 298 -17.02 26.60 8.53
C ALA A 298 -17.95 26.98 7.37
N VAL A 299 -17.39 27.23 6.17
CA VAL A 299 -18.17 27.53 4.96
C VAL A 299 -19.13 26.39 4.62
N LEU A 300 -18.69 25.13 4.74
CA LEU A 300 -19.56 23.97 4.54
C LEU A 300 -20.69 23.93 5.57
N ALA A 301 -20.41 24.19 6.85
CA ALA A 301 -21.41 24.25 7.90
C ALA A 301 -22.44 25.39 7.66
N PHE A 302 -21.98 26.59 7.30
CA PHE A 302 -22.85 27.70 6.91
C PHE A 302 -23.69 27.35 5.67
N GLY A 303 -23.08 26.73 4.65
CA GLY A 303 -23.78 26.26 3.46
C GLY A 303 -24.89 25.28 3.80
N LEU A 304 -24.63 24.28 4.66
CA LEU A 304 -25.65 23.36 5.14
C LEU A 304 -26.78 24.06 5.92
N GLY A 305 -26.45 25.09 6.71
CA GLY A 305 -27.44 25.92 7.41
C GLY A 305 -28.33 26.72 6.46
N ILE A 306 -27.74 27.33 5.42
CA ILE A 306 -28.49 28.06 4.37
C ILE A 306 -29.44 27.11 3.62
N LEU A 307 -28.98 25.90 3.30
CA LEU A 307 -29.79 24.88 2.62
C LEU A 307 -30.99 24.38 3.44
N GLU A 308 -31.03 24.66 4.75
CA GLU A 308 -32.14 24.33 5.64
C GLU A 308 -33.18 25.46 5.79
N LEU A 309 -32.84 26.70 5.41
CA LEU A 309 -33.75 27.86 5.53
C LEU A 309 -35.04 27.76 4.67
N PRO A 310 -35.02 27.23 3.43
CA PRO A 310 -36.21 27.20 2.60
C PRO A 310 -37.38 26.43 3.22
N ARG A 311 -38.58 27.02 3.21
CA ARG A 311 -39.83 26.34 3.56
C ARG A 311 -40.38 25.61 2.34
N LEU A 312 -39.75 24.50 1.97
CA LEU A 312 -40.22 23.66 0.87
C LEU A 312 -41.31 22.69 1.37
N PRO A 313 -42.36 22.43 0.57
CA PRO A 313 -43.35 21.43 0.91
C PRO A 313 -42.67 20.07 1.04
N GLU A 314 -43.03 19.34 2.10
CA GLU A 314 -42.44 18.06 2.39
C GLU A 314 -42.77 17.07 1.26
N ARG A 315 -41.73 16.59 0.56
CA ARG A 315 -41.89 15.58 -0.49
C ARG A 315 -42.61 14.39 0.14
N ARG A 316 -43.78 14.01 -0.40
CA ARG A 316 -44.56 12.84 0.07
C ARG A 316 -43.60 11.67 0.24
N SER A 317 -43.45 11.24 1.49
CA SER A 317 -42.69 10.04 1.83
C SER A 317 -43.24 8.86 1.04
N GLU A 318 -42.35 7.96 0.60
CA GLU A 318 -42.74 6.68 0.03
C GLU A 318 -43.85 6.03 0.87
N PRO A 319 -44.86 5.42 0.21
CA PRO A 319 -45.97 4.79 0.90
C PRO A 319 -45.47 3.80 1.97
N GLU A 320 -46.11 3.83 3.13
CA GLU A 320 -45.70 3.09 4.32
C GLU A 320 -45.61 1.57 4.07
N SER A 321 -46.39 1.05 3.13
CA SER A 321 -46.35 -0.33 2.65
C SER A 321 -44.98 -0.73 2.06
N ASP A 322 -44.36 0.16 1.27
CA ASP A 322 -43.06 -0.11 0.63
C ASP A 322 -41.91 -0.02 1.65
N ARG A 323 -42.11 0.72 2.75
CA ARG A 323 -41.19 0.75 3.89
C ARG A 323 -41.31 -0.50 4.73
N ALA A 324 -42.52 -0.95 5.05
CA ALA A 324 -42.77 -2.17 5.81
C ALA A 324 -42.20 -3.41 5.10
N GLY A 325 -42.41 -3.51 3.78
CA GLY A 325 -41.82 -4.58 2.97
C GLY A 325 -40.28 -4.57 2.98
N ARG A 326 -39.66 -3.39 2.94
CA ARG A 326 -38.19 -3.25 3.05
C ARG A 326 -37.65 -3.54 4.46
N ALA A 327 -38.39 -3.18 5.51
CA ALA A 327 -38.02 -3.44 6.90
C ALA A 327 -38.04 -4.94 7.25
N ALA A 328 -38.95 -5.70 6.61
CA ALA A 328 -39.04 -7.15 6.76
C ALA A 328 -37.89 -7.91 6.06
N ALA A 329 -37.22 -7.29 5.09
CA ALA A 329 -36.11 -7.92 4.37
C ALA A 329 -34.91 -8.13 5.31
N ARG A 330 -34.52 -9.38 5.52
CA ARG A 330 -33.36 -9.72 6.36
C ARG A 330 -32.10 -9.03 5.83
N PRO A 331 -31.33 -8.34 6.71
CA PRO A 331 -30.07 -7.75 6.32
C PRO A 331 -29.09 -8.84 5.89
N ASP A 332 -28.63 -8.74 4.66
CA ASP A 332 -27.75 -9.70 4.01
C ASP A 332 -26.32 -9.58 4.56
N GLY A 333 -25.83 -10.67 5.15
CA GLY A 333 -24.50 -10.78 5.72
C GLY A 333 -23.40 -11.14 4.73
N TYR A 334 -23.73 -11.52 3.49
CA TYR A 334 -22.74 -12.00 2.51
C TYR A 334 -21.90 -10.87 1.93
N ALA A 335 -22.52 -9.75 1.59
CA ALA A 335 -21.82 -8.59 1.01
C ALA A 335 -20.66 -8.09 1.90
N PRO A 336 -20.86 -7.82 3.21
CA PRO A 336 -19.76 -7.46 4.10
C PRO A 336 -18.69 -8.55 4.25
N GLU A 337 -19.07 -9.83 4.19
CA GLU A 337 -18.13 -10.96 4.27
C GLU A 337 -17.18 -10.98 3.06
N TYR A 338 -17.70 -10.79 1.85
CA TYR A 338 -16.87 -10.71 0.64
C TYR A 338 -15.98 -9.46 0.62
N LEU A 339 -16.46 -8.32 1.08
CA LEU A 339 -15.63 -7.11 1.17
C LEU A 339 -14.52 -7.25 2.22
N ALA A 340 -14.78 -7.98 3.30
CA ALA A 340 -13.81 -8.18 4.38
C ALA A 340 -12.60 -9.03 3.97
N ILE A 341 -12.74 -9.95 3.02
CA ILE A 341 -11.60 -10.74 2.54
C ILE A 341 -10.70 -9.97 1.57
N VAL A 342 -11.19 -8.89 0.95
CA VAL A 342 -10.43 -8.17 -0.08
C VAL A 342 -9.13 -7.57 0.46
N PRO A 343 -9.07 -6.89 1.63
CA PRO A 343 -7.81 -6.46 2.21
C PRO A 343 -6.78 -7.60 2.40
N LEU A 344 -7.24 -8.77 2.84
CA LEU A 344 -6.38 -9.94 3.05
C LEU A 344 -5.81 -10.43 1.72
N LEU A 345 -6.65 -10.53 0.70
CA LEU A 345 -6.23 -10.96 -0.64
C LEU A 345 -5.37 -9.92 -1.35
N ALA A 346 -5.63 -8.63 -1.14
CA ALA A 346 -4.82 -7.55 -1.68
C ALA A 346 -3.41 -7.59 -1.10
N ILE A 347 -3.24 -7.80 0.20
CA ILE A 347 -1.91 -7.91 0.82
C ILE A 347 -1.23 -9.23 0.43
N ALA A 348 -1.97 -10.34 0.37
CA ALA A 348 -1.44 -11.60 -0.16
C ALA A 348 -0.94 -11.47 -1.60
N SER A 349 -1.62 -10.67 -2.42
CA SER A 349 -1.18 -10.36 -3.79
C SER A 349 0.17 -9.64 -3.83
N VAL A 350 0.44 -8.76 -2.86
CA VAL A 350 1.72 -8.05 -2.77
C VAL A 350 2.82 -8.98 -2.26
N SER A 351 2.54 -9.88 -1.31
CA SER A 351 3.49 -10.92 -0.89
C SER A 351 3.92 -11.80 -2.05
N ILE A 352 2.99 -12.19 -2.92
CA ILE A 352 3.30 -12.92 -4.15
C ILE A 352 4.17 -12.09 -5.09
N ALA A 353 3.81 -10.82 -5.31
CA ALA A 353 4.60 -9.91 -6.15
C ALA A 353 6.03 -9.75 -5.62
N ALA A 354 6.16 -9.63 -4.30
CA ALA A 354 7.44 -9.44 -3.63
C ALA A 354 8.32 -10.70 -3.68
N ALA A 355 7.72 -11.89 -3.55
CA ALA A 355 8.43 -13.14 -3.72
C ALA A 355 8.88 -13.37 -5.16
N VAL A 356 8.03 -13.04 -6.14
CA VAL A 356 8.37 -13.07 -7.57
C VAL A 356 9.58 -12.18 -7.85
N ASP A 357 9.55 -10.94 -7.37
CA ASP A 357 10.64 -9.98 -7.55
C ASP A 357 11.92 -10.38 -6.79
N ALA A 358 11.77 -10.97 -5.59
CA ALA A 358 12.89 -11.50 -4.83
C ALA A 358 13.55 -12.70 -5.55
N ALA A 359 12.74 -13.62 -6.08
CA ALA A 359 13.21 -14.77 -6.83
C ALA A 359 13.93 -14.38 -8.13
N LEU A 360 13.44 -13.35 -8.83
CA LEU A 360 14.09 -12.85 -10.05
C LEU A 360 15.39 -12.10 -9.76
N SER A 361 15.49 -11.41 -8.62
CA SER A 361 16.67 -10.63 -8.26
C SER A 361 17.79 -11.44 -7.61
N ARG A 362 17.45 -12.46 -6.81
CA ARG A 362 18.43 -13.25 -6.02
C ARG A 362 18.43 -14.75 -6.33
N GLY A 363 17.62 -15.20 -7.29
CA GLY A 363 17.36 -16.62 -7.53
C GLY A 363 16.34 -17.21 -6.54
N VAL A 364 15.84 -18.40 -6.83
CA VAL A 364 14.86 -19.10 -5.97
C VAL A 364 15.60 -19.76 -4.80
N THR A 365 15.57 -19.10 -3.64
CA THR A 365 16.07 -19.65 -2.37
C THR A 365 14.96 -19.69 -1.32
N LEU A 366 15.15 -20.47 -0.25
CA LEU A 366 14.19 -20.50 0.88
C LEU A 366 13.92 -19.09 1.44
N ALA A 367 14.96 -18.25 1.54
CA ALA A 367 14.85 -16.86 1.98
C ALA A 367 14.00 -15.99 1.04
N THR A 368 14.06 -16.22 -0.28
CA THR A 368 13.18 -15.50 -1.22
C THR A 368 11.73 -15.99 -1.18
N LEU A 369 11.51 -17.27 -0.90
CA LEU A 369 10.17 -17.87 -0.79
C LEU A 369 9.49 -17.56 0.55
N GLU A 370 10.26 -17.26 1.59
CA GLU A 370 9.75 -16.82 2.88
C GLU A 370 8.76 -15.64 2.78
N VAL A 371 9.00 -14.73 1.83
CA VAL A 371 8.14 -13.58 1.54
C VAL A 371 6.72 -13.98 1.11
N LEU A 372 6.50 -15.24 0.69
CA LEU A 372 5.16 -15.79 0.39
C LEU A 372 4.36 -16.15 1.63
N LEU A 373 5.03 -16.50 2.74
CA LEU A 373 4.37 -17.01 3.94
C LEU A 373 3.26 -16.09 4.47
N PRO A 374 3.45 -14.75 4.57
CA PRO A 374 2.36 -13.87 4.99
C PRO A 374 1.17 -13.91 4.04
N GLY A 375 1.41 -13.98 2.73
CA GLY A 375 0.36 -14.10 1.74
C GLY A 375 -0.41 -15.42 1.84
N ILE A 376 0.29 -16.52 2.09
CA ILE A 376 -0.32 -17.84 2.33
C ILE A 376 -1.18 -17.81 3.59
N VAL A 377 -0.67 -17.25 4.68
CA VAL A 377 -1.42 -17.13 5.95
C VAL A 377 -2.67 -16.27 5.77
N LEU A 378 -2.57 -15.11 5.12
CA LEU A 378 -3.71 -14.23 4.85
C LEU A 378 -4.76 -14.89 3.95
N ALA A 379 -4.32 -15.61 2.92
CA ALA A 379 -5.20 -16.38 2.04
C ALA A 379 -5.92 -17.49 2.81
N ALA A 380 -5.21 -18.23 3.66
CA ALA A 380 -5.79 -19.26 4.52
C ALA A 380 -6.81 -18.66 5.50
N VAL A 381 -6.48 -17.52 6.14
CA VAL A 381 -7.40 -16.79 7.02
C VAL A 381 -8.65 -16.33 6.26
N ALA A 382 -8.50 -15.81 5.04
CA ALA A 382 -9.64 -15.43 4.18
C ALA A 382 -10.55 -16.62 3.86
N VAL A 383 -9.98 -17.80 3.59
CA VAL A 383 -10.75 -19.04 3.38
C VAL A 383 -11.43 -19.47 4.69
N VAL A 384 -10.72 -19.42 5.83
CA VAL A 384 -11.25 -19.84 7.14
C VAL A 384 -12.38 -18.93 7.63
N MET A 385 -12.25 -17.61 7.49
CA MET A 385 -13.28 -16.62 7.82
C MET A 385 -14.57 -16.86 7.04
N THR A 386 -14.48 -17.65 5.97
CA THR A 386 -15.56 -17.88 5.04
C THR A 386 -15.96 -19.37 4.99
N VAL A 387 -15.65 -20.15 6.03
CA VAL A 387 -16.11 -21.56 6.14
C VAL A 387 -17.58 -21.63 6.55
N GLU A 388 -18.35 -22.50 5.88
CA GLU A 388 -19.75 -22.78 6.19
C GLU A 388 -19.84 -23.69 7.42
N ARG A 389 -20.36 -23.18 8.54
CA ARG A 389 -20.76 -24.01 9.70
C ARG A 389 -22.06 -23.51 10.31
N GLU A 390 -22.83 -24.46 10.85
CA GLU A 390 -24.00 -24.16 11.66
C GLU A 390 -23.56 -23.38 12.89
N PRO A 391 -24.03 -22.14 13.04
CA PRO A 391 -23.53 -21.26 14.08
C PRO A 391 -23.93 -21.79 15.44
N HIS A 392 -22.94 -22.08 16.28
CA HIS A 392 -23.18 -22.47 17.67
C HIS A 392 -23.55 -21.23 18.49
N SER A 393 -24.50 -21.37 19.41
CA SER A 393 -24.84 -20.34 20.37
C SER A 393 -23.79 -20.35 21.49
N LEU A 394 -22.91 -19.36 21.50
CA LEU A 394 -21.99 -19.12 22.61
C LEU A 394 -22.47 -17.91 23.41
N ASP A 395 -22.40 -18.02 24.74
CA ASP A 395 -22.82 -16.95 25.65
C ASP A 395 -21.75 -15.85 25.68
N VAL A 396 -22.07 -14.72 25.05
CA VAL A 396 -21.16 -13.63 24.65
C VAL A 396 -20.54 -12.80 25.81
N PRO A 397 -21.14 -12.65 27.02
CA PRO A 397 -20.63 -11.73 28.04
C PRO A 397 -19.23 -12.06 28.58
N ARG A 398 -18.94 -13.32 28.92
CA ARG A 398 -17.63 -13.73 29.46
C ARG A 398 -16.52 -13.64 28.41
N VAL A 399 -16.84 -13.95 27.16
CA VAL A 399 -15.90 -13.90 26.04
C VAL A 399 -15.50 -12.44 25.73
N ARG A 400 -16.40 -11.47 25.92
CA ARG A 400 -16.07 -10.03 25.74
C ARG A 400 -15.02 -9.51 26.70
N ALA A 401 -15.07 -9.91 27.97
CA ALA A 401 -14.07 -9.48 28.96
C ALA A 401 -12.67 -9.98 28.57
N TRP A 402 -12.56 -11.25 28.17
CA TRP A 402 -11.31 -11.84 27.66
C TRP A 402 -10.80 -11.20 26.36
N LEU A 403 -11.69 -10.71 25.50
CA LEU A 403 -11.34 -10.03 24.25
C LEU A 403 -11.00 -8.54 24.41
N LEU A 404 -11.49 -7.88 25.46
CA LEU A 404 -11.11 -6.51 25.81
C LEU A 404 -9.70 -6.43 26.41
N THR A 405 -9.22 -7.48 27.07
CA THR A 405 -7.86 -7.56 27.62
C THR A 405 -6.76 -7.36 26.56
N PRO A 406 -6.76 -8.08 25.41
CA PRO A 406 -5.79 -7.80 24.34
C PRO A 406 -6.04 -6.45 23.67
N LEU A 407 -7.27 -5.91 23.70
CA LEU A 407 -7.63 -4.61 23.12
C LEU A 407 -6.98 -3.45 23.89
N VAL A 408 -7.06 -3.49 25.23
CA VAL A 408 -6.31 -2.61 26.13
C VAL A 408 -4.82 -2.90 26.03
N GLY A 409 -4.43 -4.18 25.92
CA GLY A 409 -3.04 -4.60 25.73
C GLY A 409 -2.39 -4.03 24.47
N ILE A 410 -3.11 -3.96 23.34
CA ILE A 410 -2.62 -3.41 22.06
C ILE A 410 -2.43 -1.89 22.17
N ALA A 411 -3.45 -1.17 22.66
CA ALA A 411 -3.36 0.28 22.82
C ALA A 411 -2.27 0.66 23.82
N ALA A 412 -2.16 -0.08 24.93
CA ALA A 412 -1.10 0.09 25.91
C ALA A 412 0.27 -0.28 25.35
N ALA A 413 0.40 -1.39 24.60
CA ALA A 413 1.67 -1.81 24.02
C ALA A 413 2.19 -0.79 22.98
N VAL A 414 1.32 -0.27 22.11
CA VAL A 414 1.71 0.79 21.15
C VAL A 414 2.15 2.06 21.86
N LEU A 415 1.43 2.48 22.90
CA LEU A 415 1.81 3.63 23.72
C LEU A 415 3.11 3.39 24.51
N LEU A 416 3.30 2.20 25.07
CA LEU A 416 4.51 1.83 25.82
C LEU A 416 5.72 1.71 24.90
N LEU A 417 5.55 1.25 23.66
CA LEU A 417 6.62 1.21 22.65
C LEU A 417 7.02 2.62 22.19
N GLY A 418 6.04 3.52 22.01
CA GLY A 418 6.31 4.91 21.62
C GLY A 418 6.91 5.76 22.75
N VAL A 419 6.45 5.58 24.00
CA VAL A 419 6.85 6.41 25.14
C VAL A 419 8.03 5.84 25.91
N GLY A 420 8.10 4.51 26.04
CA GLY A 420 9.02 3.84 26.97
C GLY A 420 10.46 3.71 26.46
N GLY A 421 10.75 4.06 25.21
CA GLY A 421 12.06 3.83 24.60
C GLY A 421 12.50 2.37 24.68
N ALA A 422 11.54 1.43 24.82
CA ALA A 422 11.79 0.01 24.98
C ALA A 422 12.31 -0.54 23.64
N ARG A 423 13.62 -0.38 23.44
CA ARG A 423 14.39 -0.86 22.28
C ARG A 423 14.49 -2.39 22.21
N THR A 424 13.78 -3.14 23.06
CA THR A 424 13.82 -4.59 23.01
C THR A 424 12.89 -5.06 21.91
N GLU A 425 13.47 -5.27 20.73
CA GLU A 425 12.85 -5.85 19.53
C GLU A 425 11.99 -7.09 19.86
N THR A 426 12.43 -7.85 20.86
CA THR A 426 11.73 -9.02 21.41
C THR A 426 10.37 -8.68 22.04
N ALA A 427 10.24 -7.55 22.73
CA ALA A 427 8.96 -7.12 23.30
C ALA A 427 7.96 -6.79 22.18
N ALA A 428 8.41 -6.08 21.13
CA ALA A 428 7.58 -5.80 19.96
C ALA A 428 7.12 -7.08 19.26
N ALA A 429 8.01 -8.05 19.09
CA ALA A 429 7.69 -9.37 18.56
C ALA A 429 6.64 -10.12 19.40
N VAL A 430 6.78 -10.12 20.73
CA VAL A 430 5.80 -10.73 21.65
C VAL A 430 4.46 -10.03 21.56
N PHE A 431 4.43 -8.70 21.62
CA PHE A 431 3.19 -7.92 21.51
C PHE A 431 2.50 -8.12 20.16
N GLY A 432 3.25 -8.12 19.06
CA GLY A 432 2.72 -8.41 17.72
C GLY A 432 2.10 -9.81 17.65
N THR A 433 2.75 -10.81 18.25
CA THR A 433 2.24 -12.19 18.32
C THR A 433 0.95 -12.29 19.12
N LEU A 434 0.90 -11.69 20.31
CA LEU A 434 -0.31 -11.66 21.15
C LEU A 434 -1.46 -10.92 20.45
N THR A 435 -1.14 -9.84 19.75
CA THR A 435 -2.10 -9.06 18.95
C THR A 435 -2.67 -9.90 17.81
N LEU A 436 -1.81 -10.64 17.09
CA LEU A 436 -2.23 -11.56 16.04
C LEU A 436 -3.10 -12.69 16.58
N ALA A 437 -2.68 -13.35 17.66
CA ALA A 437 -3.46 -14.41 18.30
C ALA A 437 -4.83 -13.91 18.75
N GLY A 438 -4.90 -12.72 19.35
CA GLY A 438 -6.15 -12.06 19.74
C GLY A 438 -7.04 -11.74 18.54
N ALA A 439 -6.48 -11.19 17.46
CA ALA A 439 -7.21 -10.89 16.23
C ALA A 439 -7.77 -12.16 15.55
N VAL A 440 -6.97 -13.23 15.47
CA VAL A 440 -7.37 -14.53 14.93
C VAL A 440 -8.45 -15.16 15.79
N GLY A 441 -8.29 -15.15 17.12
CA GLY A 441 -9.29 -15.63 18.06
C GLY A 441 -10.61 -14.86 17.93
N TYR A 442 -10.55 -13.54 17.83
CA TYR A 442 -11.72 -12.70 17.63
C TYR A 442 -12.40 -12.98 16.29
N ALA A 443 -11.66 -13.04 15.18
CA ALA A 443 -12.20 -13.38 13.88
C ALA A 443 -12.86 -14.76 13.90
N TRP A 444 -12.17 -15.76 14.47
CA TRP A 444 -12.70 -17.10 14.61
C TRP A 444 -14.03 -17.13 15.36
N ILE A 445 -14.11 -16.49 16.53
CA ILE A 445 -15.34 -16.38 17.31
C ILE A 445 -16.42 -15.66 16.47
N ARG A 446 -16.07 -14.53 15.85
CA ARG A 446 -17.03 -13.67 15.15
C ARG A 446 -17.66 -14.34 13.94
N PHE A 447 -16.88 -15.11 13.18
CA PHE A 447 -17.35 -15.83 11.99
C PHE A 447 -18.00 -17.18 12.32
N ARG A 448 -17.75 -17.76 13.50
CA ARG A 448 -18.31 -19.08 13.89
C ARG A 448 -19.49 -19.04 14.85
N THR A 449 -19.73 -17.93 15.53
CA THR A 449 -20.80 -17.83 16.54
C THR A 449 -22.01 -17.06 16.03
N ARG A 450 -23.22 -17.53 16.35
CA ARG A 450 -24.43 -16.69 16.26
C ARG A 450 -24.50 -15.86 17.54
N ALA A 451 -24.24 -14.57 17.42
CA ALA A 451 -24.56 -13.64 18.50
C ALA A 451 -26.09 -13.56 18.64
N SER A 452 -26.65 -14.21 19.68
CA SER A 452 -28.08 -14.18 20.03
C SER A 452 -28.50 -12.92 20.80
N GLY A 453 -27.56 -12.03 21.15
CA GLY A 453 -27.81 -10.81 21.91
C GLY A 453 -28.01 -9.54 21.06
N ARG A 454 -28.38 -8.43 21.72
CA ARG A 454 -28.53 -7.09 21.11
C ARG A 454 -27.28 -6.75 20.27
N PRO A 455 -27.40 -6.58 18.93
CA PRO A 455 -26.27 -6.55 18.00
C PRO A 455 -25.34 -5.33 18.15
N TRP A 456 -25.78 -4.31 18.89
CA TRP A 456 -25.04 -3.07 19.07
C TRP A 456 -23.88 -3.20 20.08
N THR A 457 -23.97 -4.13 21.03
CA THR A 457 -22.95 -4.26 22.07
C THR A 457 -21.85 -5.27 21.73
N SER A 458 -21.95 -6.00 20.61
CA SER A 458 -21.10 -7.17 20.31
C SER A 458 -19.97 -6.94 19.32
N ALA A 459 -19.84 -5.75 18.74
CA ALA A 459 -18.87 -5.50 17.67
C ALA A 459 -17.72 -4.64 18.22
N LEU A 460 -16.58 -5.30 18.43
CA LEU A 460 -15.40 -4.75 19.06
C LEU A 460 -14.39 -4.20 18.03
N SER A 461 -14.49 -4.55 16.74
CA SER A 461 -13.46 -4.18 15.77
C SER A 461 -13.43 -2.68 15.49
N LEU A 462 -14.61 -2.04 15.43
CA LEU A 462 -14.72 -0.59 15.25
C LEU A 462 -14.09 0.20 16.43
N PRO A 463 -14.51 0.05 17.69
CA PRO A 463 -13.87 0.78 18.78
C PRO A 463 -12.39 0.41 18.94
N LEU A 464 -11.99 -0.84 18.66
CA LEU A 464 -10.59 -1.24 18.65
C LEU A 464 -9.79 -0.48 17.58
N ALA A 465 -10.27 -0.43 16.34
CA ALA A 465 -9.59 0.27 15.27
C ALA A 465 -9.52 1.77 15.51
N PHE A 466 -10.56 2.36 16.12
CA PHE A 466 -10.53 3.75 16.56
C PHE A 466 -9.44 3.98 17.61
N ALA A 467 -9.43 3.16 18.68
CA ALA A 467 -8.46 3.29 19.78
C ALA A 467 -7.02 3.02 19.31
N ALA A 468 -6.81 1.98 18.51
CA ALA A 468 -5.50 1.64 17.96
C ALA A 468 -4.99 2.72 17.00
N GLY A 469 -5.85 3.25 16.12
CA GLY A 469 -5.49 4.35 15.24
C GLY A 469 -5.13 5.62 16.02
N LEU A 470 -5.89 5.95 17.07
CA LEU A 470 -5.60 7.09 17.94
C LEU A 470 -4.26 6.89 18.69
N ALA A 471 -4.04 5.70 19.25
CA ALA A 471 -2.79 5.35 19.94
C ALA A 471 -1.58 5.46 19.00
N VAL A 472 -1.67 4.95 17.76
CA VAL A 472 -0.63 5.12 16.75
C VAL A 472 -0.46 6.58 16.37
N ALA A 473 -1.54 7.35 16.23
CA ALA A 473 -1.43 8.77 15.93
C ALA A 473 -0.60 9.48 17.01
N PHE A 474 -0.91 9.25 18.29
CA PHE A 474 -0.11 9.79 19.40
C PHE A 474 1.34 9.30 19.38
N ALA A 475 1.56 8.00 19.17
CA ALA A 475 2.89 7.41 19.15
C ALA A 475 3.76 7.95 17.99
N VAL A 476 3.18 8.11 16.80
CA VAL A 476 3.84 8.71 15.62
C VAL A 476 4.24 10.15 15.91
N HIS A 477 3.38 10.93 16.57
CA HIS A 477 3.73 12.30 16.94
C HIS A 477 4.89 12.33 17.93
N PHE A 478 5.00 11.35 18.83
CA PHE A 478 6.07 11.29 19.84
C PHE A 478 7.42 10.80 19.28
N ASP A 479 7.45 9.65 18.59
CA ASP A 479 8.65 9.10 17.94
C ASP A 479 8.28 8.26 16.72
N VAL A 480 8.02 8.94 15.61
CA VAL A 480 7.65 8.31 14.33
C VAL A 480 8.66 7.27 13.82
N HIS A 481 9.93 7.42 14.16
CA HIS A 481 10.98 6.53 13.66
C HIS A 481 10.93 5.18 14.36
N THR A 482 10.90 5.19 15.71
CA THR A 482 10.78 3.95 16.49
C THR A 482 9.47 3.24 16.17
N VAL A 483 8.37 3.99 16.06
CA VAL A 483 7.06 3.44 15.67
C VAL A 483 7.11 2.84 14.26
N GLY A 484 7.70 3.56 13.30
CA GLY A 484 7.88 3.10 11.92
C GLY A 484 8.70 1.82 11.84
N GLU A 485 9.89 1.81 12.42
CA GLU A 485 10.81 0.67 12.41
C GLU A 485 10.17 -0.58 13.06
N THR A 486 9.39 -0.38 14.13
CA THR A 486 8.77 -1.47 14.91
C THR A 486 7.53 -2.05 14.22
N ILE A 487 6.58 -1.19 13.82
CA ILE A 487 5.28 -1.61 13.29
C ILE A 487 5.41 -1.98 11.80
N GLY A 488 6.24 -1.25 11.06
CA GLY A 488 6.43 -1.41 9.62
C GLY A 488 5.33 -0.75 8.78
N THR A 489 5.67 -0.50 7.52
CA THR A 489 4.83 0.26 6.57
C THR A 489 3.40 -0.27 6.43
N PHE A 490 3.22 -1.57 6.19
CA PHE A 490 1.91 -2.16 5.94
C PHE A 490 0.98 -2.10 7.14
N ALA A 491 1.50 -2.36 8.34
CA ALA A 491 0.69 -2.30 9.54
C ALA A 491 0.23 -0.86 9.82
N LEU A 492 1.09 0.13 9.57
CA LEU A 492 0.70 1.55 9.63
C LEU A 492 -0.40 1.89 8.62
N VAL A 493 -0.27 1.46 7.36
CA VAL A 493 -1.31 1.67 6.32
C VAL A 493 -2.63 1.01 6.72
N ASN A 494 -2.60 -0.24 7.18
CA ASN A 494 -3.78 -0.97 7.61
C ASN A 494 -4.46 -0.32 8.81
N LEU A 495 -3.69 0.12 9.81
CA LEU A 495 -4.21 0.81 10.99
C LEU A 495 -4.81 2.16 10.61
N ALA A 496 -4.14 2.95 9.77
CA ALA A 496 -4.67 4.22 9.29
C ALA A 496 -5.97 4.02 8.52
N LEU A 497 -6.04 3.03 7.63
CA LEU A 497 -7.25 2.76 6.86
C LEU A 497 -8.38 2.22 7.75
N ALA A 498 -8.09 1.33 8.69
CA ALA A 498 -9.05 0.83 9.67
C ALA A 498 -9.60 1.96 10.54
N PHE A 499 -8.73 2.89 10.96
CA PHE A 499 -9.08 4.09 11.70
C PHE A 499 -10.00 5.01 10.88
N ILE A 500 -9.58 5.38 9.66
CA ILE A 500 -10.37 6.25 8.77
C ILE A 500 -11.73 5.63 8.44
N LEU A 501 -11.77 4.34 8.10
CA LEU A 501 -13.04 3.64 7.84
C LEU A 501 -13.96 3.60 9.05
N THR A 502 -13.38 3.52 10.26
CA THR A 502 -14.15 3.59 11.50
C THR A 502 -14.71 4.99 11.75
N VAL A 503 -13.92 6.04 11.53
CA VAL A 503 -14.40 7.43 11.62
C VAL A 503 -15.53 7.66 10.61
N LEU A 504 -15.34 7.25 9.35
CA LEU A 504 -16.37 7.33 8.32
C LEU A 504 -17.60 6.51 8.65
N HIS A 505 -17.42 5.32 9.26
CA HIS A 505 -18.53 4.50 9.72
C HIS A 505 -19.40 5.25 10.73
N PHE A 506 -18.79 5.81 11.79
CA PHE A 506 -19.52 6.55 12.81
C PHE A 506 -20.14 7.83 12.25
N ALA A 507 -19.45 8.54 11.35
CA ALA A 507 -20.02 9.71 10.70
C ALA A 507 -21.25 9.33 9.86
N VAL A 508 -21.17 8.29 9.03
CA VAL A 508 -22.32 7.81 8.24
C VAL A 508 -23.43 7.28 9.15
N LEU A 509 -23.11 6.59 10.23
CA LEU A 509 -24.10 6.16 11.22
C LEU A 509 -24.82 7.37 11.84
N ALA A 510 -24.09 8.41 12.24
CA ALA A 510 -24.67 9.65 12.75
C ALA A 510 -25.56 10.35 11.71
N SER A 511 -25.21 10.33 10.42
CA SER A 511 -26.09 10.87 9.38
C SER A 511 -27.41 10.12 9.19
N PHE A 512 -27.57 8.92 9.73
CA PHE A 512 -28.89 8.29 9.77
C PHE A 512 -29.79 8.89 10.85
N SER A 513 -29.23 9.51 11.90
CA SER A 513 -30.02 10.28 12.88
C SER A 513 -30.40 11.67 12.38
N LEU A 514 -29.69 12.18 11.38
CA LEU A 514 -29.79 13.55 10.94
C LEU A 514 -30.49 13.61 9.58
N ARG A 515 -31.57 14.39 9.50
CA ARG A 515 -32.20 14.69 8.20
C ARG A 515 -31.24 15.56 7.37
N PRO A 516 -31.07 15.29 6.06
CA PRO A 516 -30.37 16.22 5.19
C PRO A 516 -31.12 17.58 5.13
N PRO A 517 -30.40 18.70 4.90
CA PRO A 517 -31.03 20.00 4.71
C PRO A 517 -32.20 19.95 3.71
N ARG A 518 -33.27 20.71 3.97
CA ARG A 518 -34.52 20.68 3.18
C ARG A 518 -34.29 20.78 1.67
N LEU A 519 -33.40 21.65 1.21
CA LEU A 519 -33.12 21.78 -0.22
C LEU A 519 -32.45 20.52 -0.80
N LEU A 520 -31.54 19.89 -0.05
CA LEU A 520 -30.90 18.63 -0.45
C LEU A 520 -31.92 17.47 -0.47
N CYS A 521 -32.83 17.45 0.50
CA CYS A 521 -33.94 16.51 0.52
C CYS A 521 -34.87 16.69 -0.69
N TRP A 522 -35.13 17.95 -1.09
CA TRP A 522 -35.90 18.28 -2.28
C TRP A 522 -35.24 17.82 -3.58
N PHE A 523 -33.90 17.91 -3.68
CA PHE A 523 -33.11 17.29 -4.76
C PHE A 523 -33.07 15.75 -4.72
N GLY A 524 -33.72 15.12 -3.74
CA GLY A 524 -33.84 13.67 -3.64
C GLY A 524 -32.70 12.98 -2.91
N LEU A 525 -31.95 13.71 -2.08
CA LEU A 525 -31.02 13.08 -1.14
C LEU A 525 -31.77 12.64 0.11
N ASP A 526 -31.82 11.33 0.33
CA ASP A 526 -32.44 10.74 1.53
C ASP A 526 -31.51 10.77 2.76
N GLN A 527 -30.24 11.12 2.55
CA GLN A 527 -29.20 11.09 3.58
C GLN A 527 -28.20 12.22 3.34
N LEU A 528 -27.66 12.79 4.42
CA LEU A 528 -26.57 13.75 4.33
C LEU A 528 -25.34 13.10 3.66
N PRO A 529 -24.80 13.66 2.57
CA PRO A 529 -23.72 13.05 1.80
C PRO A 529 -22.34 13.28 2.47
N ILE A 530 -22.16 12.76 3.70
CA ILE A 530 -20.98 12.99 4.54
C ILE A 530 -19.65 12.72 3.83
N VAL A 531 -19.56 11.62 3.07
CA VAL A 531 -18.32 11.28 2.35
C VAL A 531 -17.99 12.34 1.31
N SER A 532 -19.00 12.85 0.59
CA SER A 532 -18.82 13.95 -0.36
C SER A 532 -18.46 15.25 0.35
N LEU A 533 -19.04 15.52 1.52
CA LEU A 533 -18.67 16.70 2.33
C LEU A 533 -17.22 16.63 2.80
N PHE A 534 -16.73 15.46 3.25
CA PHE A 534 -15.31 15.26 3.57
C PHE A 534 -14.42 15.43 2.34
N ALA A 535 -14.84 14.94 1.17
CA ALA A 535 -14.07 15.10 -0.06
C ALA A 535 -13.99 16.58 -0.49
N VAL A 536 -15.11 17.33 -0.42
CA VAL A 536 -15.12 18.77 -0.68
C VAL A 536 -14.29 19.52 0.35
N TRP A 537 -14.34 19.12 1.62
CA TRP A 537 -13.48 19.70 2.66
C TRP A 537 -12.00 19.47 2.35
N TRP A 538 -11.60 18.22 2.05
CA TRP A 538 -10.23 17.88 1.69
C TRP A 538 -9.73 18.65 0.47
N VAL A 539 -10.53 18.68 -0.60
CA VAL A 539 -10.20 19.39 -1.84
C VAL A 539 -10.15 20.89 -1.60
N GLY A 540 -11.12 21.45 -0.89
CA GLY A 540 -11.15 22.88 -0.55
C GLY A 540 -9.95 23.29 0.29
N ALA A 541 -9.57 22.49 1.28
CA ALA A 541 -8.39 22.74 2.10
C ALA A 541 -7.08 22.74 1.28
N GLY A 542 -7.01 21.94 0.20
CA GLY A 542 -5.84 21.86 -0.68
C GLY A 542 -5.80 22.88 -1.83
N ILE A 543 -6.96 23.27 -2.38
CA ILE A 543 -7.04 24.15 -3.56
C ILE A 543 -7.14 25.63 -3.17
N VAL A 544 -7.90 25.95 -2.13
CA VAL A 544 -8.25 27.35 -1.84
C VAL A 544 -7.00 28.17 -1.49
N LEU A 545 -5.98 27.55 -0.89
CA LEU A 545 -4.61 28.06 -0.82
C LEU A 545 -3.63 26.87 -0.71
N PRO A 546 -3.03 26.39 -1.81
CA PRO A 546 -1.98 25.39 -1.70
C PRO A 546 -0.83 26.01 -0.87
N PRO A 547 -0.34 25.33 0.17
CA PRO A 547 0.80 25.83 0.91
C PRO A 547 1.97 26.11 -0.04
N PRO A 548 2.67 27.24 0.11
CA PRO A 548 3.82 27.58 -0.72
C PRO A 548 4.94 26.54 -0.63
N THR A 549 4.87 25.62 0.33
CA THR A 549 5.86 24.57 0.60
C THR A 549 5.61 23.26 -0.16
N LEU A 550 4.44 23.05 -0.79
CA LEU A 550 4.08 21.79 -1.47
C LEU A 550 5.04 21.38 -2.61
N HIS A 551 5.69 22.37 -3.23
CA HIS A 551 6.67 22.17 -4.31
C HIS A 551 7.99 22.89 -4.02
N GLU A 552 8.25 23.21 -2.75
CA GLU A 552 9.47 23.91 -2.40
C GLU A 552 10.67 22.96 -2.50
N VAL A 553 11.64 23.37 -3.32
CA VAL A 553 12.93 22.69 -3.38
C VAL A 553 13.71 23.08 -2.13
N ARG A 554 13.99 22.11 -1.27
CA ARG A 554 14.88 22.35 -0.15
C ARG A 554 16.29 22.54 -0.68
N LEU A 555 16.79 23.75 -0.50
CA LEU A 555 18.20 24.03 -0.66
C LEU A 555 18.88 23.61 0.64
N VAL A 556 19.83 22.69 0.57
CA VAL A 556 20.75 22.47 1.69
C VAL A 556 21.46 23.81 1.89
N GLN A 557 21.18 24.46 3.01
CA GLN A 557 21.72 25.78 3.31
C GLN A 557 23.24 25.63 3.37
N ARG A 558 23.94 26.13 2.34
CA ARG A 558 25.40 26.32 2.42
C ARG A 558 25.64 27.15 3.67
N ASP A 559 26.56 26.72 4.51
CA ASP A 559 26.99 27.49 5.68
C ASP A 559 27.15 28.96 5.22
N PRO A 560 26.48 29.95 5.85
CA PRO A 560 26.61 31.36 5.49
C PRO A 560 28.07 31.83 5.44
N GLY A 561 28.96 31.20 6.22
CA GLY A 561 30.41 31.43 6.16
C GLY A 561 31.15 30.76 4.99
N ALA A 562 30.49 29.84 4.29
CA ALA A 562 30.96 29.12 3.09
C ALA A 562 30.27 29.61 1.79
N VAL A 563 29.27 30.50 1.88
CA VAL A 563 28.68 31.18 0.72
C VAL A 563 29.74 32.11 0.10
N GLY A 564 30.51 31.55 -0.84
CA GLY A 564 31.65 32.20 -1.50
C GLY A 564 32.95 31.39 -1.50
N LYS A 565 33.05 30.29 -0.73
CA LYS A 565 34.27 29.46 -0.64
C LYS A 565 34.28 28.21 -1.52
N GLY A 566 33.12 27.63 -1.83
CA GLY A 566 33.04 26.49 -2.74
C GLY A 566 33.33 26.88 -4.20
N PRO A 567 34.13 26.10 -4.95
CA PRO A 567 34.41 26.41 -6.35
C PRO A 567 33.11 26.42 -7.16
N THR A 568 32.99 27.38 -8.09
CA THR A 568 31.94 27.30 -9.13
C THR A 568 32.13 26.04 -9.96
N LEU A 569 31.08 25.56 -10.65
CA LEU A 569 31.22 24.40 -11.55
C LEU A 569 32.36 24.61 -12.56
N LYS A 570 32.49 25.84 -13.09
CA LYS A 570 33.58 26.22 -13.98
C LYS A 570 34.94 26.15 -13.28
N ALA A 571 35.06 26.67 -12.06
CA ALA A 571 36.30 26.63 -11.29
C ALA A 571 36.70 25.19 -10.93
N ALA A 572 35.75 24.35 -10.51
CA ALA A 572 35.98 22.94 -10.22
C ALA A 572 36.42 22.17 -11.47
N PHE A 573 35.81 22.46 -12.63
CA PHE A 573 36.23 21.86 -13.89
C PHE A 573 37.65 22.28 -14.29
N VAL A 574 37.96 23.58 -14.19
CA VAL A 574 39.31 24.11 -14.44
C VAL A 574 40.33 23.47 -13.50
N GLN A 575 39.99 23.31 -12.22
CA GLN A 575 40.83 22.64 -11.24
C GLN A 575 41.07 21.17 -11.59
N TRP A 576 40.04 20.44 -12.04
CA TRP A 576 40.18 19.07 -12.51
C TRP A 576 41.08 18.96 -13.75
N VAL A 577 40.92 19.87 -14.73
CA VAL A 577 41.79 19.92 -15.92
C VAL A 577 43.24 20.19 -15.50
N ALA A 578 43.46 21.13 -14.59
CA ALA A 578 44.79 21.47 -14.09
C ALA A 578 45.46 20.32 -13.31
N ALA A 579 44.67 19.47 -12.65
CA ALA A 579 45.14 18.32 -11.89
C ALA A 579 45.45 17.09 -12.76
N GLN A 580 45.05 17.05 -14.04
CA GLN A 580 45.27 15.89 -14.93
C GLN A 580 46.74 15.42 -14.99
N PRO A 581 47.76 16.30 -15.12
CA PRO A 581 49.16 15.86 -15.19
C PRO A 581 49.59 15.08 -13.94
N GLU A 582 49.22 15.55 -12.75
CA GLU A 582 49.50 14.89 -11.47
C GLU A 582 48.71 13.58 -11.33
N LEU A 583 47.41 13.62 -11.64
CA LEU A 583 46.52 12.47 -11.56
C LEU A 583 46.94 11.34 -12.52
N THR A 584 47.44 11.68 -13.71
CA THR A 584 47.99 10.72 -14.68
C THR A 584 49.35 10.18 -14.23
N ALA A 585 50.19 10.99 -13.58
CA ALA A 585 51.46 10.53 -13.01
C ALA A 585 51.25 9.53 -11.85
N GLU A 586 50.27 9.77 -11.00
CA GLU A 586 49.88 8.85 -9.91
C GLU A 586 49.21 7.55 -10.41
N ALA A 587 48.61 7.58 -11.61
CA ALA A 587 47.94 6.42 -12.19
C ALA A 587 48.91 5.32 -12.69
N GLY A 588 50.22 5.60 -12.81
CA GLY A 588 51.24 4.64 -13.20
C GLY A 588 51.54 4.62 -14.72
N ALA A 589 52.17 3.53 -15.21
CA ALA A 589 52.76 3.44 -16.56
C ALA A 589 51.77 3.64 -17.73
N ASP A 590 50.47 3.54 -17.46
CA ASP A 590 49.42 3.80 -18.42
C ASP A 590 49.03 5.29 -18.32
N ARG A 591 49.64 6.15 -19.16
CA ARG A 591 49.48 7.63 -19.18
C ARG A 591 48.08 8.09 -19.66
N SER A 592 47.07 7.29 -19.42
CA SER A 592 45.70 7.58 -19.83
C SER A 592 45.11 8.71 -18.97
N PRO A 593 44.33 9.65 -19.55
CA PRO A 593 43.67 10.71 -18.80
C PRO A 593 42.77 10.14 -17.71
N VAL A 594 42.77 10.74 -16.52
CA VAL A 594 41.88 10.30 -15.44
C VAL A 594 40.46 10.79 -15.74
N PRO A 595 39.47 9.91 -15.94
CA PRO A 595 38.15 10.32 -16.43
C PRO A 595 37.40 11.16 -15.39
N LEU A 596 36.63 12.13 -15.90
CA LEU A 596 35.63 12.86 -15.14
C LEU A 596 34.32 12.08 -15.16
N LEU A 597 33.77 11.76 -13.99
CA LEU A 597 32.55 10.97 -13.86
C LEU A 597 31.35 11.86 -13.53
N LEU A 598 30.29 11.71 -14.34
CA LEU A 598 28.97 12.29 -14.10
C LEU A 598 28.02 11.14 -13.73
N VAL A 599 27.43 11.21 -12.55
CA VAL A 599 26.53 10.19 -12.05
C VAL A 599 25.10 10.69 -12.17
N ALA A 600 24.26 9.98 -12.90
CA ALA A 600 22.83 10.20 -12.96
C ALA A 600 22.10 8.92 -12.54
N SER A 601 21.15 9.03 -11.60
CA SER A 601 20.36 7.88 -11.15
C SER A 601 18.86 8.15 -11.18
N HIS A 602 18.12 7.23 -11.79
CA HIS A 602 16.67 7.27 -11.86
C HIS A 602 16.01 6.92 -10.51
N GLY A 603 14.75 7.33 -10.38
CA GLY A 603 13.90 6.87 -9.28
C GLY A 603 13.46 5.42 -9.42
N GLY A 604 13.20 4.76 -8.29
CA GLY A 604 12.72 3.38 -8.29
C GLY A 604 12.63 2.75 -6.89
N GLY A 605 12.39 3.54 -5.84
CA GLY A 605 12.31 3.03 -4.47
C GLY A 605 13.65 2.50 -3.93
N ILE A 606 13.63 1.62 -2.92
CA ILE A 606 14.88 1.14 -2.30
C ILE A 606 15.73 0.37 -3.31
N ARG A 607 15.12 -0.27 -4.31
CA ARG A 607 15.84 -0.96 -5.38
C ARG A 607 16.76 0.01 -6.13
N ALA A 608 16.28 1.19 -6.50
CA ALA A 608 17.12 2.21 -7.13
C ALA A 608 18.22 2.70 -6.17
N ALA A 609 17.91 2.83 -4.86
CA ALA A 609 18.93 3.17 -3.86
C ALA A 609 20.05 2.13 -3.82
N TYR A 610 19.68 0.86 -3.73
CA TYR A 610 20.58 -0.29 -3.65
C TYR A 610 21.45 -0.42 -4.90
N TRP A 611 20.86 -0.36 -6.10
CA TRP A 611 21.61 -0.40 -7.36
C TRP A 611 22.52 0.81 -7.54
N THR A 612 22.09 2.00 -7.13
CA THR A 612 22.94 3.20 -7.16
C THR A 612 24.14 3.03 -6.24
N ALA A 613 23.91 2.55 -5.01
CA ALA A 613 24.98 2.30 -4.05
C ALA A 613 25.96 1.22 -4.55
N ILE A 614 25.47 0.11 -5.10
CA ILE A 614 26.31 -0.93 -5.71
C ILE A 614 27.11 -0.39 -6.89
N ALA A 615 26.48 0.32 -7.82
CA ALA A 615 27.18 0.84 -8.98
C ALA A 615 28.32 1.78 -8.57
N LEU A 616 28.07 2.65 -7.59
CA LEU A 616 29.09 3.54 -7.04
C LEU A 616 30.18 2.78 -6.27
N ASP A 617 29.83 1.74 -5.51
CA ASP A 617 30.79 0.85 -4.85
C ASP A 617 31.65 0.09 -5.86
N CYS A 618 31.10 -0.39 -6.98
CA CYS A 618 31.90 -1.02 -8.03
C CYS A 618 32.81 0.00 -8.74
N ILE A 619 32.31 1.20 -9.04
CA ILE A 619 33.10 2.25 -9.71
C ILE A 619 34.28 2.70 -8.84
N VAL A 620 34.08 2.84 -7.53
CA VAL A 620 35.03 3.45 -6.58
C VAL A 620 35.77 2.45 -5.71
N GLY A 621 35.12 1.36 -5.34
CA GLY A 621 35.65 0.31 -4.48
C GLY A 621 36.56 -0.71 -5.19
N VAL A 622 36.54 -0.83 -6.52
CA VAL A 622 37.19 -1.94 -7.26
C VAL A 622 38.32 -1.45 -8.18
N ASP A 623 39.50 -2.08 -8.18
CA ASP A 623 40.58 -1.71 -9.11
C ASP A 623 40.39 -2.41 -10.49
N PRO A 624 40.23 -1.65 -11.59
CA PRO A 624 40.10 -2.23 -12.92
C PRO A 624 41.43 -2.74 -13.50
N ARG A 625 42.59 -2.45 -12.89
CA ARG A 625 43.89 -2.85 -13.45
C ARG A 625 44.15 -4.34 -13.44
N ASP A 626 43.46 -5.08 -12.57
CA ASP A 626 43.54 -6.54 -12.52
C ASP A 626 42.54 -7.21 -13.48
N PHE A 627 41.85 -6.43 -14.31
CA PHE A 627 40.78 -6.91 -15.17
C PHE A 627 41.28 -7.07 -16.61
N ASP A 628 41.25 -8.29 -17.15
CA ASP A 628 41.46 -8.50 -18.59
C ASP A 628 40.12 -8.25 -19.32
N PRO A 629 40.01 -7.22 -20.18
CA PRO A 629 38.79 -6.96 -20.94
C PRO A 629 38.35 -8.14 -21.81
N ARG A 630 39.27 -9.07 -22.14
CA ARG A 630 38.98 -10.30 -22.88
C ARG A 630 38.11 -11.27 -22.08
N ASP A 631 38.15 -11.22 -20.75
CA ASP A 631 37.31 -12.07 -19.89
C ASP A 631 35.82 -11.67 -19.97
N LEU A 632 35.50 -10.45 -20.43
CA LEU A 632 34.13 -10.01 -20.73
C LEU A 632 33.59 -10.48 -22.07
N GLN A 633 34.46 -10.95 -22.98
CA GLN A 633 34.07 -11.31 -24.34
C GLN A 633 33.47 -12.73 -24.42
N SER A 634 33.85 -13.62 -23.49
CA SER A 634 33.25 -14.95 -23.38
C SER A 634 32.04 -14.92 -22.44
N PRO A 635 30.84 -15.39 -22.86
CA PRO A 635 29.63 -15.34 -22.03
C PRO A 635 29.74 -16.07 -20.68
N SER A 636 30.47 -17.19 -20.64
CA SER A 636 30.61 -18.03 -19.44
C SER A 636 31.58 -17.45 -18.43
N THR A 637 32.67 -16.83 -18.88
CA THR A 637 33.60 -16.11 -18.00
C THR A 637 33.07 -14.74 -17.64
N ALA A 638 32.40 -14.02 -18.55
CA ALA A 638 31.92 -12.67 -18.31
C ALA A 638 30.95 -12.59 -17.12
N ALA A 639 30.11 -13.61 -16.90
CA ALA A 639 29.20 -13.63 -15.76
C ALA A 639 29.94 -13.79 -14.43
N ALA A 640 30.84 -14.79 -14.34
CA ALA A 640 31.66 -15.03 -13.15
C ALA A 640 32.60 -13.85 -12.88
N THR A 641 33.23 -13.31 -13.93
CA THR A 641 34.11 -12.16 -13.86
C THR A 641 33.36 -10.90 -13.44
N ARG A 642 32.16 -10.59 -13.98
CA ARG A 642 31.35 -9.44 -13.53
C ARG A 642 30.95 -9.55 -12.05
N GLU A 643 30.60 -10.76 -11.60
CA GLU A 643 30.24 -11.00 -10.19
C GLU A 643 31.45 -10.86 -9.25
N ALA A 644 32.60 -11.40 -9.65
CA ALA A 644 33.86 -11.26 -8.92
C ALA A 644 34.38 -9.81 -8.92
N THR A 645 34.14 -9.05 -10.00
CA THR A 645 34.62 -7.67 -10.15
C THR A 645 34.13 -6.78 -9.02
N CYS A 646 32.85 -6.87 -8.63
CA CYS A 646 32.32 -6.05 -7.54
C CYS A 646 32.60 -6.58 -6.13
N ARG A 647 33.27 -7.74 -5.97
CA ARG A 647 33.46 -8.40 -4.66
C ARG A 647 34.91 -8.64 -4.28
N ASP A 648 35.72 -9.19 -5.17
CA ASP A 648 36.97 -9.87 -4.77
C ASP A 648 38.26 -9.07 -5.03
N ARG A 649 38.17 -7.84 -5.56
CA ARG A 649 39.35 -7.04 -5.98
C ARG A 649 39.23 -5.57 -5.64
N ARG A 650 39.23 -5.28 -4.34
CA ARG A 650 38.91 -3.94 -3.84
C ARG A 650 40.15 -3.05 -3.72
N ARG A 651 40.02 -1.80 -4.13
CA ARG A 651 41.01 -0.73 -3.95
C ARG A 651 41.33 -0.55 -2.47
N SER A 652 42.56 -0.16 -2.15
CA SER A 652 42.91 0.31 -0.82
C SER A 652 42.14 1.59 -0.47
N THR A 653 42.00 1.90 0.82
CA THR A 653 41.32 3.12 1.32
C THR A 653 41.75 4.37 0.56
N THR A 654 43.05 4.61 0.41
CA THR A 654 43.60 5.75 -0.34
C THR A 654 43.20 5.74 -1.81
N GLN A 655 43.24 4.57 -2.45
CA GLN A 655 42.84 4.42 -3.85
C GLN A 655 41.33 4.62 -4.04
N GLN A 656 40.50 4.21 -3.07
CA GLN A 656 39.06 4.48 -3.08
C GLN A 656 38.77 5.98 -3.00
N GLN A 657 39.46 6.71 -2.12
CA GLN A 657 39.31 8.17 -2.02
C GLN A 657 39.71 8.88 -3.32
N LEU A 658 40.83 8.48 -3.91
CA LEU A 658 41.27 9.01 -5.21
C LEU A 658 40.26 8.69 -6.33
N ALA A 659 39.68 7.49 -6.34
CA ALA A 659 38.64 7.12 -7.28
C ALA A 659 37.34 7.91 -7.07
N ALA A 660 36.94 8.15 -5.81
CA ALA A 660 35.76 8.93 -5.47
C ALA A 660 35.89 10.40 -5.91
N ARG A 661 37.09 10.98 -5.82
CA ARG A 661 37.39 12.34 -6.32
C ARG A 661 37.18 12.51 -7.83
N ARG A 662 37.04 11.42 -8.59
CA ARG A 662 36.72 11.45 -10.02
C ARG A 662 35.23 11.75 -10.28
N ILE A 663 34.37 11.56 -9.28
CA ILE A 663 32.95 11.92 -9.36
C ILE A 663 32.82 13.44 -9.25
N PHE A 664 32.51 14.08 -10.36
CA PHE A 664 32.43 15.53 -10.47
C PHE A 664 31.04 16.07 -10.14
N ILE A 665 30.00 15.40 -10.62
CA ILE A 665 28.60 15.74 -10.35
C ILE A 665 27.81 14.45 -10.15
N GLY A 666 26.95 14.45 -9.13
CA GLY A 666 25.91 13.45 -8.95
C GLY A 666 24.53 14.11 -9.01
N SER A 667 23.62 13.54 -9.80
CA SER A 667 22.20 13.88 -9.84
C SER A 667 21.38 12.62 -9.68
N ALA A 668 20.41 12.64 -8.77
CA ALA A 668 19.60 11.47 -8.53
C ALA A 668 18.22 11.85 -8.02
N VAL A 669 17.23 10.99 -8.29
CA VAL A 669 15.83 11.24 -7.92
C VAL A 669 15.29 10.06 -7.12
N SER A 670 14.39 10.34 -6.16
CA SER A 670 13.68 9.32 -5.38
C SER A 670 14.67 8.32 -4.74
N GLY A 671 14.47 7.01 -4.94
CA GLY A 671 15.37 5.97 -4.46
C GLY A 671 16.83 6.15 -4.87
N GLY A 672 17.11 6.56 -6.11
CA GLY A 672 18.48 6.82 -6.55
C GLY A 672 19.17 7.90 -5.70
N ALA A 673 18.42 8.92 -5.26
CA ALA A 673 18.93 9.96 -4.38
C ALA A 673 19.31 9.41 -3.00
N VAL A 674 18.52 8.47 -2.47
CA VAL A 674 18.84 7.76 -1.23
C VAL A 674 20.12 6.94 -1.37
N GLY A 675 20.31 6.25 -2.50
CA GLY A 675 21.52 5.47 -2.77
C GLY A 675 22.78 6.34 -2.89
N LEU A 676 22.67 7.46 -3.62
CA LEU A 676 23.75 8.43 -3.76
C LEU A 676 24.10 9.08 -2.40
N TYR A 677 23.08 9.42 -1.60
CA TYR A 677 23.25 9.93 -0.24
C TYR A 677 23.96 8.92 0.66
N ALA A 678 23.51 7.67 0.67
CA ALA A 678 24.09 6.59 1.45
C ALA A 678 25.55 6.34 1.09
N TYR A 679 25.87 6.32 -0.21
CA TYR A 679 27.24 6.18 -0.71
C TYR A 679 28.14 7.31 -0.20
N ALA A 680 27.71 8.56 -0.42
CA ALA A 680 28.50 9.72 -0.02
C ALA A 680 28.70 9.75 1.49
N ARG A 681 27.67 9.37 2.26
CA ARG A 681 27.75 9.30 3.72
C ARG A 681 28.69 8.21 4.21
N GLU A 682 28.62 7.00 3.66
CA GLU A 682 29.51 5.92 4.05
C GLU A 682 30.98 6.30 3.80
N LEU A 683 31.26 6.84 2.61
CA LEU A 683 32.60 7.30 2.26
C LEU A 683 33.10 8.41 3.19
N LEU A 684 32.26 9.40 3.52
CA LEU A 684 32.63 10.50 4.43
C LEU A 684 32.82 10.02 5.88
N ALA A 685 31.97 9.11 6.34
CA ALA A 685 32.01 8.58 7.69
C ALA A 685 33.22 7.69 7.97
N ARG A 686 33.53 6.79 7.02
CA ARG A 686 34.52 5.73 7.21
C ARG A 686 35.82 5.98 6.47
N SER A 687 35.84 6.95 5.55
CA SER A 687 36.96 7.18 4.62
C SER A 687 37.28 5.98 3.70
N GLU A 688 36.45 4.93 3.75
CA GLU A 688 36.45 3.75 2.90
C GLU A 688 35.02 3.20 2.78
N LEU A 689 34.77 2.44 1.72
CA LEU A 689 33.57 1.65 1.54
C LEU A 689 33.96 0.24 1.94
N SER A 690 33.34 -0.43 2.91
CA SER A 690 33.61 -1.85 3.19
C SER A 690 32.90 -2.77 2.16
N PRO A 691 33.31 -4.04 1.98
CA PRO A 691 32.59 -4.94 1.08
C PRO A 691 31.13 -5.03 1.53
N SER A 692 30.18 -4.92 0.60
CA SER A 692 28.74 -5.01 0.90
C SER A 692 28.25 -4.01 1.96
N TRP A 693 28.91 -2.86 2.13
CA TRP A 693 28.47 -1.82 3.08
C TRP A 693 27.00 -1.44 2.90
N PHE A 694 26.54 -1.44 1.65
CA PHE A 694 25.17 -1.10 1.26
C PHE A 694 24.14 -2.10 1.83
N ASP A 695 24.49 -3.37 2.09
CA ASP A 695 23.58 -4.32 2.73
C ASP A 695 23.30 -3.90 4.18
N GLY A 696 24.35 -3.54 4.94
CA GLY A 696 24.20 -3.09 6.32
C GLY A 696 23.49 -1.73 6.46
N ARG A 697 23.52 -0.90 5.42
CA ARG A 697 22.94 0.46 5.43
C ARG A 697 21.58 0.56 4.78
N LEU A 698 21.27 -0.23 3.75
CA LEU A 698 20.05 -0.08 2.95
C LEU A 698 19.02 -1.19 3.18
N ASP A 699 19.31 -2.22 3.97
CA ASP A 699 18.39 -3.33 4.29
C ASP A 699 17.35 -2.98 5.39
N ARG A 700 16.92 -1.72 5.48
CA ARG A 700 15.94 -1.26 6.48
C ARG A 700 14.68 -0.68 5.83
N ASP A 701 13.58 -0.68 6.58
CA ASP A 701 12.33 -0.02 6.16
C ASP A 701 12.39 1.49 6.44
N PHE A 702 13.02 2.22 5.52
CA PHE A 702 13.08 3.70 5.56
C PHE A 702 11.75 4.37 5.19
N ALA A 703 10.80 3.63 4.61
CA ALA A 703 9.51 4.19 4.20
C ALA A 703 8.52 4.26 5.36
N SER A 704 8.63 3.35 6.34
CA SER A 704 7.69 3.21 7.45
C SER A 704 7.45 4.52 8.23
N ALA A 705 8.51 5.19 8.67
CA ALA A 705 8.41 6.45 9.41
C ALA A 705 7.78 7.54 8.55
N MET A 706 8.25 7.68 7.31
CA MET A 706 7.73 8.64 6.34
C MET A 706 6.22 8.42 6.05
N ILE A 707 5.81 7.17 5.89
CA ILE A 707 4.42 6.78 5.62
C ILE A 707 3.55 6.96 6.86
N GLY A 708 4.04 6.57 8.04
CA GLY A 708 3.37 6.80 9.31
C GLY A 708 3.11 8.30 9.55
N TRP A 709 4.12 9.13 9.33
CA TRP A 709 3.97 10.59 9.36
C TRP A 709 2.94 11.06 8.34
N GLY A 710 3.01 10.58 7.10
CA GLY A 710 2.06 10.95 6.07
C GLY A 710 0.61 10.63 6.42
N LEU A 711 0.36 9.45 6.96
CA LEU A 711 -0.99 8.96 7.24
C LEU A 711 -1.62 9.56 8.51
N PHE A 712 -0.83 9.74 9.56
CA PHE A 712 -1.35 10.17 10.87
C PHE A 712 -1.13 11.66 11.16
N HIS A 713 -0.10 12.27 10.56
CA HIS A 713 0.18 13.70 10.69
C HIS A 713 -0.29 14.47 9.44
N ASP A 714 0.25 14.19 8.24
CA ASP A 714 -0.03 15.04 7.07
C ASP A 714 -1.50 15.01 6.64
N VAL A 715 -2.17 13.87 6.69
CA VAL A 715 -3.61 13.77 6.38
C VAL A 715 -4.44 14.63 7.33
N THR A 716 -4.17 14.54 8.64
CA THR A 716 -4.88 15.34 9.65
C THR A 716 -4.59 16.83 9.45
N ASN A 717 -3.33 17.17 9.24
CA ASN A 717 -2.89 18.54 9.04
C ASN A 717 -3.45 19.14 7.76
N HIS A 718 -3.61 18.36 6.68
CA HIS A 718 -4.25 18.80 5.45
C HIS A 718 -5.71 19.22 5.70
N PHE A 719 -6.48 18.42 6.44
CA PHE A 719 -7.86 18.80 6.83
C PHE A 719 -7.92 20.05 7.71
N LEU A 720 -6.90 20.27 8.54
CA LEU A 720 -6.80 21.46 9.39
C LEU A 720 -6.19 22.66 8.65
N GLY A 721 -5.56 22.45 7.49
CA GLY A 721 -4.76 23.46 6.79
C GLY A 721 -3.49 23.85 7.57
N LEU A 722 -2.90 22.95 8.35
CA LEU A 722 -1.63 23.15 9.05
C LEU A 722 -0.49 22.73 8.12
N ASN A 723 0.45 23.63 7.85
CA ASN A 723 1.52 23.38 6.87
C ASN A 723 2.89 23.65 7.50
N ALA A 724 3.91 22.92 7.04
CA ALA A 724 5.30 23.20 7.41
C ALA A 724 5.71 24.60 6.92
N HIS A 725 6.65 25.25 7.63
CA HIS A 725 7.27 26.48 7.14
C HIS A 725 8.24 26.19 5.99
N ARG A 726 8.61 27.26 5.29
CA ARG A 726 9.56 27.19 4.18
C ARG A 726 10.86 26.49 4.58
N GLY A 727 11.39 25.68 3.67
CA GLY A 727 12.60 24.88 3.89
C GLY A 727 12.44 23.73 4.89
N GLY A 728 11.20 23.38 5.26
CA GLY A 728 10.92 22.31 6.23
C GLY A 728 11.12 22.70 7.69
N ALA A 729 11.27 23.99 7.98
CA ALA A 729 11.37 24.48 9.34
C ALA A 729 10.08 24.18 10.13
N CYS A 730 10.25 23.93 11.42
CA CYS A 730 9.13 23.70 12.30
C CYS A 730 8.34 25.00 12.54
N GLY A 731 7.13 25.09 12.00
CA GLY A 731 6.24 26.24 12.20
C GLY A 731 5.46 26.20 13.50
N TRP A 732 5.18 25.00 14.02
CA TRP A 732 4.53 24.88 15.32
C TRP A 732 5.16 23.80 16.18
N LYS A 733 5.49 24.16 17.42
CA LYS A 733 6.07 23.27 18.42
C LYS A 733 5.16 23.14 19.62
N LEU A 734 5.06 21.93 20.17
CA LEU A 734 4.48 21.67 21.48
C LEU A 734 5.59 21.07 22.37
N GLY A 735 6.22 21.91 23.18
CA GLY A 735 7.45 21.54 23.89
C GLY A 735 8.61 21.32 22.90
N SER A 736 9.27 20.17 22.98
CA SER A 736 10.29 19.74 22.01
C SER A 736 9.71 19.16 20.72
N LEU A 737 8.41 18.86 20.70
CA LEU A 737 7.76 18.18 19.59
C LEU A 737 7.46 19.16 18.44
N CYS A 738 7.90 18.82 17.23
CA CYS A 738 7.53 19.59 16.06
C CYS A 738 6.24 19.04 15.42
N LEU A 739 5.16 19.83 15.46
CA LEU A 739 3.82 19.47 14.96
C LEU A 739 3.57 19.82 13.48
N THR A 740 4.55 20.40 12.81
CA THR A 740 4.48 20.74 11.39
C THR A 740 5.77 20.36 10.69
N ARG A 741 6.42 19.30 11.15
CA ARG A 741 7.62 18.79 10.46
C ARG A 741 7.17 18.22 9.12
N ASP A 742 7.93 18.47 8.08
CA ASP A 742 7.60 17.94 6.77
C ASP A 742 8.18 16.52 6.56
N ARG A 743 7.53 15.81 5.65
CA ARG A 743 7.74 14.38 5.43
C ARG A 743 9.16 14.05 4.96
N ALA A 744 9.80 14.90 4.16
CA ALA A 744 11.16 14.68 3.71
C ALA A 744 12.19 14.81 4.85
N ALA A 745 11.94 15.63 5.88
CA ALA A 745 12.82 15.72 7.04
C ALA A 745 12.71 14.49 7.94
N ILE A 746 11.56 13.82 7.94
CA ILE A 746 11.40 12.50 8.56
C ILE A 746 12.24 11.48 7.79
N LEU A 747 12.12 11.39 6.47
CA LEU A 747 12.89 10.45 5.65
C LEU A 747 14.41 10.64 5.83
N GLU A 748 14.90 11.89 5.79
CA GLU A 748 16.31 12.21 6.01
C GLU A 748 16.80 11.77 7.38
N GLU A 749 16.05 12.03 8.45
CA GLU A 749 16.45 11.58 9.79
C GLU A 749 16.42 10.05 9.93
N SER A 750 15.47 9.36 9.27
CA SER A 750 15.45 7.89 9.24
C SER A 750 16.74 7.34 8.62
N LEU A 751 17.26 8.00 7.58
CA LEU A 751 18.56 7.66 7.00
C LEU A 751 19.69 7.99 7.97
N ASP A 752 19.70 9.18 8.57
CA ASP A 752 20.76 9.61 9.48
C ASP A 752 20.93 8.67 10.68
N ARG A 753 19.82 8.17 11.22
CA ARG A 753 19.81 7.20 12.33
C ARG A 753 20.49 5.87 11.99
N ALA A 754 20.66 5.54 10.71
CA ALA A 754 21.41 4.34 10.31
C ALA A 754 22.94 4.47 10.51
N TRP A 755 23.47 5.68 10.71
CA TRP A 755 24.91 5.97 10.94
C TRP A 755 25.22 6.41 12.38
N LYS A 756 24.47 5.90 13.37
CA LYS A 756 24.61 6.16 14.83
C LYS A 756 25.99 6.72 15.26
N GLY A 757 25.99 7.89 15.89
CA GLY A 757 27.18 8.49 16.51
C GLY A 757 28.07 9.31 15.57
N GLU A 758 27.80 9.28 14.26
CA GLU A 758 28.52 10.09 13.28
C GLU A 758 27.67 11.32 12.91
N PRO A 759 28.24 12.54 12.91
CA PRO A 759 27.50 13.75 12.58
C PRO A 759 26.95 13.68 11.14
N PRO A 760 25.81 14.34 10.84
CA PRO A 760 25.27 14.39 9.49
C PRO A 760 26.17 15.27 8.59
N LEU A 761 27.23 14.67 8.03
CA LEU A 761 28.28 15.36 7.28
C LEU A 761 27.77 16.02 5.98
N LEU A 762 26.81 15.41 5.29
CA LEU A 762 26.31 15.93 4.00
C LEU A 762 25.56 17.27 4.11
N ARG A 763 25.06 17.63 5.31
CA ARG A 763 24.48 18.96 5.54
C ARG A 763 25.52 20.04 5.86
N GLN A 764 26.75 19.64 6.20
CA GLN A 764 27.77 20.56 6.72
C GLN A 764 29.02 20.69 5.83
N THR A 765 29.38 19.70 5.00
CA THR A 765 30.72 19.69 4.38
C THR A 765 30.75 19.05 3.01
N TRP A 766 30.99 19.87 1.99
CA TRP A 766 31.94 19.57 0.90
C TRP A 766 32.78 20.84 0.76
N GLU A 767 33.76 21.00 1.64
CA GLU A 767 34.90 21.93 1.43
C GLU A 767 36.06 21.16 0.81
#